data_AF-A0A7X7I1R8-F1
#
_entry.id   AF-A0A7X7I1R8-F1
#
_cell.length_a   1.000
_cell.length_b   1.000
_cell.length_c   1.000
_cell.angle_alpha   90.00
_cell.angle_beta   90.00
_cell.angle_gamma   90.00
#
_symmetry.space_group_name_H-M   'P 1'
#
loop_
_entity.id
_entity.type
_entity.pdbx_description
1 polymer ?
#
loop_
_entity_poly.entity_id
_entity_poly.type
_entity_poly.pdbx_seq_one_letter_code
_entity_poly.pdbx_strand_id
1 'polypeptide(L)'
;MLRKTLAIAASAALFLLLYGCSNPADEQLRWSTKTEVPVTNDELSFIEEINNIYEDDTGTVSIIDPDPTKKGDVLRVKNRQNRNIVIDISEDSIETQTVEAVIGPVPVASSVKFGDTVTLNAAAGAFSSTIPLAIPYVYDVTFYDTVNNNISVKITNISSSVLNNVTVGIEGVDTLLVESIAAGAYAIKTLDARGERVVQNAQVYFSGNAESAGAKDLGLEFSLGGMLVGSCKASDSLVQFSQTVKATYDITDTVALDYVDVKAGTFFYKVENQSRLRFNVTLEHEHVWVTSYCRKNNKDFAAQLSSISAVDSATEFVGNVLLTTQGVTIPPQSDGVVARLNLASYRLFGVWDEARQEAVTSAVYTLKTPKPTGDTIEFSAGDTLKLTLVSENFKFDEFLGTVMVPYTREADTQKVAINLPKPMNETMKDSLRNHVLLALVNSDVTCTTKTNDRAFIDTMIVNFKASAMGFPAARDSSTVRFENVRNDSIFNRTLNITKVANQFPDTVIITSNVTVPRGTRMRACNSHEDDNNSGIGKMTITMGTRYDFLSSIDWSVMLPTYLDLGGSRFSVMEPLRFIKKLESRLVTMNLKIRNSSNMHMRLYSLIAPRKLIDTLDSMSTNDFVKLARSKGNSEALGYVNFFGSDGVFVPPRDSTFENNVVLDHNQLETILNSDTCSWRWLARLEPQPRDSLMDTDFLDIRSKLRIEGINSVDSLVQW
;
A
#
# COMPACT_ATOMS: atom_id res chain seq x y z
N MET A 1 -56.23 21.31 -27.58
CA MET A 1 -57.11 22.19 -28.39
C MET A 1 -56.28 22.66 -29.58
N LEU A 2 -56.27 22.01 -30.74
CA LEU A 2 -57.28 22.02 -31.81
C LEU A 2 -57.65 23.44 -32.31
N ARG A 3 -57.34 23.68 -33.61
CA ARG A 3 -57.62 24.84 -34.50
C ARG A 3 -56.53 25.94 -34.48
N LYS A 4 -55.92 26.36 -35.60
CA LYS A 4 -56.51 26.62 -36.92
C LYS A 4 -55.53 26.39 -38.09
N THR A 5 -55.91 25.47 -38.97
CA THR A 5 -55.62 25.46 -40.41
C THR A 5 -56.77 26.20 -41.11
N LEU A 6 -56.49 27.25 -41.90
CA LEU A 6 -57.24 27.76 -43.08
C LEU A 6 -56.89 29.23 -43.32
N ALA A 7 -55.99 29.53 -44.27
CA ALA A 7 -55.94 30.81 -45.00
C ALA A 7 -55.07 30.78 -46.27
N ILE A 8 -54.81 29.60 -46.88
CA ILE A 8 -54.00 29.49 -48.11
C ILE A 8 -54.86 29.29 -49.37
N ALA A 9 -56.20 29.19 -49.25
CA ALA A 9 -57.06 28.89 -50.39
C ALA A 9 -57.75 30.09 -51.07
N ALA A 10 -57.56 31.33 -50.59
CA ALA A 10 -58.31 32.50 -51.10
C ALA A 10 -57.53 33.43 -52.04
N SER A 11 -56.20 33.30 -52.12
CA SER A 11 -55.35 34.20 -52.92
C SER A 11 -55.19 33.76 -54.39
N ALA A 12 -55.42 32.48 -54.68
CA ALA A 12 -55.27 31.92 -56.03
C ALA A 12 -56.47 32.20 -56.95
N ALA A 13 -57.67 32.42 -56.39
CA ALA A 13 -58.89 32.64 -57.17
C ALA A 13 -59.12 34.12 -57.56
N LEU A 14 -58.48 35.07 -56.88
CA LEU A 14 -58.63 36.50 -57.20
C LEU A 14 -57.61 36.97 -58.26
N PHE A 15 -56.47 36.28 -58.40
CA PHE A 15 -55.44 36.59 -59.41
C PHE A 15 -55.84 36.15 -60.83
N LEU A 16 -56.73 35.15 -60.97
CA LEU A 16 -57.19 34.63 -62.25
C LEU A 16 -58.37 35.41 -62.87
N LEU A 17 -58.97 36.36 -62.13
CA LEU A 17 -60.18 37.09 -62.55
C LEU A 17 -59.94 38.58 -62.90
N LEU A 18 -58.71 39.10 -62.76
CA LEU A 18 -58.36 40.49 -63.13
C LEU A 18 -57.59 40.62 -64.45
N TYR A 19 -57.35 39.52 -65.18
CA TYR A 19 -56.76 39.52 -66.53
C TYR A 19 -57.81 39.68 -67.64
N GLY A 20 -58.66 40.69 -67.49
CA GLY A 20 -59.55 41.17 -68.55
C GLY A 20 -59.24 42.62 -68.88
N CYS A 21 -58.35 42.83 -69.87
CA CYS A 21 -58.06 44.07 -70.62
C CYS A 21 -56.89 45.00 -70.16
N SER A 22 -55.77 44.91 -70.91
CA SER A 22 -54.74 45.91 -71.32
C SER A 22 -53.91 46.63 -70.24
N ASN A 23 -52.57 46.77 -70.28
CA ASN A 23 -51.59 46.87 -71.38
C ASN A 23 -50.17 46.44 -70.86
N PRO A 24 -49.21 45.95 -71.67
CA PRO A 24 -47.83 45.71 -71.24
C PRO A 24 -47.09 47.05 -71.10
N ALA A 25 -46.42 47.26 -69.97
CA ALA A 25 -45.55 48.42 -69.77
C ALA A 25 -44.09 47.95 -69.73
N ASP A 26 -43.25 48.46 -70.64
CA ASP A 26 -41.80 48.23 -70.76
C ASP A 26 -40.96 48.89 -69.63
N GLU A 27 -41.59 49.28 -68.50
CA GLU A 27 -40.89 49.93 -67.40
C GLU A 27 -40.35 48.93 -66.37
N GLN A 28 -39.07 49.07 -66.01
CA GLN A 28 -38.44 48.33 -64.91
C GLN A 28 -39.16 48.63 -63.59
N LEU A 29 -39.95 47.67 -63.09
CA LEU A 29 -40.60 47.78 -61.79
C LEU A 29 -39.63 47.38 -60.67
N ARG A 30 -39.58 48.19 -59.61
CA ARG A 30 -38.84 47.86 -58.38
C ARG A 30 -39.72 46.98 -57.50
N TRP A 31 -39.28 45.76 -57.25
CA TRP A 31 -39.98 44.81 -56.40
C TRP A 31 -39.34 44.78 -55.01
N SER A 32 -40.17 44.87 -53.97
CA SER A 32 -39.73 44.67 -52.58
C SER A 32 -40.64 43.65 -51.90
N THR A 33 -40.05 42.61 -51.33
CA THR A 33 -40.78 41.64 -50.50
C THR A 33 -40.12 41.51 -49.13
N LYS A 34 -40.94 41.32 -48.10
CA LYS A 34 -40.50 41.14 -46.71
C LYS A 34 -40.98 39.78 -46.25
N THR A 35 -40.06 38.97 -45.73
CA THR A 35 -40.40 37.66 -45.14
C THR A 35 -39.57 37.49 -43.88
N GLU A 36 -40.21 37.15 -42.78
CA GLU A 36 -39.50 36.74 -41.57
C GLU A 36 -39.08 35.30 -41.75
N VAL A 37 -37.77 35.06 -41.70
CA VAL A 37 -37.20 33.72 -41.76
C VAL A 37 -36.39 33.53 -40.48
N PRO A 38 -36.79 32.60 -39.61
CA PRO A 38 -35.96 32.21 -38.48
C PRO A 38 -34.63 31.67 -39.02
N VAL A 39 -33.52 32.24 -38.55
CA VAL A 39 -32.16 31.80 -38.94
C VAL A 39 -31.77 30.56 -38.15
N THR A 40 -32.31 30.41 -36.95
CA THR A 40 -32.41 29.14 -36.21
C THR A 40 -33.87 29.01 -35.75
N ASN A 41 -34.49 27.84 -35.90
CA ASN A 41 -35.85 27.60 -35.39
C ASN A 41 -35.88 27.42 -33.87
N ASP A 42 -34.70 27.20 -33.26
CA ASP A 42 -34.52 26.88 -31.86
C ASP A 42 -33.56 27.89 -31.20
N GLU A 43 -33.77 28.14 -29.92
CA GLU A 43 -32.89 28.92 -29.05
C GLU A 43 -31.54 28.18 -28.95
N LEU A 44 -30.41 28.88 -29.12
CA LEU A 44 -29.12 28.28 -28.83
C LEU A 44 -28.95 28.26 -27.31
N SER A 45 -29.52 27.24 -26.69
CA SER A 45 -29.38 26.97 -25.27
C SER A 45 -27.97 26.47 -25.02
N PHE A 46 -27.17 27.24 -24.28
CA PHE A 46 -25.83 26.78 -23.87
C PHE A 46 -25.94 25.52 -23.02
N ILE A 47 -27.07 25.31 -22.34
CA ILE A 47 -27.36 24.08 -21.59
C ILE A 47 -27.61 22.92 -22.53
N GLU A 48 -28.31 23.12 -23.66
CA GLU A 48 -28.51 22.05 -24.65
C GLU A 48 -27.20 21.75 -25.40
N GLU A 49 -26.39 22.76 -25.72
CA GLU A 49 -25.09 22.54 -26.36
C GLU A 49 -24.07 21.91 -25.40
N ILE A 50 -24.09 22.31 -24.13
CA ILE A 50 -23.37 21.60 -23.07
C ILE A 50 -23.99 20.22 -22.89
N ASN A 51 -25.31 20.03 -22.82
CA ASN A 51 -25.89 18.68 -22.78
C ASN A 51 -25.47 17.86 -24.01
N ASN A 52 -25.35 18.42 -25.21
CA ASN A 52 -24.88 17.70 -26.40
C ASN A 52 -23.39 17.31 -26.30
N ILE A 53 -22.56 18.14 -25.66
CA ILE A 53 -21.19 17.82 -25.26
C ILE A 53 -21.20 16.79 -24.12
N TYR A 54 -22.18 16.85 -23.21
CA TYR A 54 -22.26 16.15 -21.92
C TYR A 54 -23.13 14.87 -21.90
N GLU A 55 -23.87 14.58 -22.96
CA GLU A 55 -24.79 13.46 -23.11
C GLU A 55 -24.03 12.19 -23.50
N ASP A 56 -24.10 11.20 -22.60
CA ASP A 56 -23.75 9.82 -22.84
C ASP A 56 -25.02 8.96 -22.70
N ASP A 57 -25.28 8.10 -23.70
CA ASP A 57 -26.39 7.14 -23.72
C ASP A 57 -26.34 6.13 -22.55
N THR A 58 -25.24 6.10 -21.78
CA THR A 58 -25.06 5.21 -20.61
C THR A 58 -25.58 5.77 -19.28
N GLY A 59 -25.95 7.06 -19.19
CA GLY A 59 -26.47 7.69 -17.96
C GLY A 59 -25.43 7.92 -16.85
N THR A 60 -24.14 7.91 -17.17
CA THR A 60 -23.03 8.09 -16.20
C THR A 60 -22.64 9.54 -15.94
N VAL A 61 -22.99 10.45 -16.84
CA VAL A 61 -22.81 11.89 -16.66
C VAL A 61 -24.15 12.60 -16.80
N SER A 62 -24.48 13.40 -15.79
CA SER A 62 -25.67 14.24 -15.78
C SER A 62 -25.26 15.64 -15.35
N ILE A 63 -25.73 16.68 -16.05
CA ILE A 63 -25.83 17.98 -15.40
C ILE A 63 -26.79 17.79 -14.22
N ILE A 64 -26.40 18.24 -13.03
CA ILE A 64 -27.39 18.31 -11.95
C ILE A 64 -28.37 19.37 -12.39
N ASP A 65 -29.57 18.94 -12.80
CA ASP A 65 -30.63 19.87 -13.11
C ASP A 65 -30.76 20.83 -11.92
N PRO A 66 -30.65 22.14 -12.17
CA PRO A 66 -30.87 23.12 -11.13
C PRO A 66 -32.25 22.88 -10.54
N ASP A 67 -32.40 23.19 -9.26
CA ASP A 67 -33.71 23.11 -8.61
C ASP A 67 -34.71 23.88 -9.49
N PRO A 68 -35.75 23.22 -10.05
CA PRO A 68 -36.66 23.88 -11.00
C PRO A 68 -37.44 25.04 -10.35
N THR A 69 -37.36 25.18 -9.03
CA THR A 69 -37.91 26.30 -8.25
C THR A 69 -36.94 27.48 -8.07
N LYS A 70 -35.65 27.34 -8.43
CA LYS A 70 -34.61 28.37 -8.33
C LYS A 70 -33.96 28.60 -9.70
N LYS A 71 -34.34 29.70 -10.36
CA LYS A 71 -33.68 30.16 -11.60
C LYS A 71 -32.38 30.90 -11.27
N GLY A 72 -31.31 30.67 -12.03
CA GLY A 72 -30.02 31.36 -11.91
C GLY A 72 -28.96 30.61 -11.10
N ASP A 73 -29.10 29.28 -10.97
CA ASP A 73 -28.13 28.43 -10.27
C ASP A 73 -26.95 28.09 -11.20
N VAL A 74 -25.75 27.93 -10.61
CA VAL A 74 -24.53 27.60 -11.36
C VAL A 74 -24.59 26.16 -11.85
N LEU A 75 -24.32 25.94 -13.14
CA LEU A 75 -24.32 24.62 -13.74
C LEU A 75 -23.22 23.75 -13.14
N ARG A 76 -23.59 22.51 -12.77
CA ARG A 76 -22.69 21.52 -12.19
C ARG A 76 -22.68 20.24 -13.01
N VAL A 77 -21.47 19.79 -13.35
CA VAL A 77 -21.27 18.50 -14.00
C VAL A 77 -21.07 17.44 -12.93
N LYS A 78 -21.81 16.33 -13.04
CA LYS A 78 -21.65 15.17 -12.17
C LYS A 78 -21.21 13.94 -12.96
N ASN A 79 -20.04 13.38 -12.62
CA ASN A 79 -19.63 12.04 -13.06
C ASN A 79 -19.33 11.18 -11.82
N ARG A 80 -19.88 9.96 -11.75
CA ARG A 80 -19.71 9.06 -10.61
C ARG A 80 -19.00 7.76 -11.04
N GLN A 81 -17.96 7.41 -10.31
CA GLN A 81 -17.24 6.14 -10.46
C GLN A 81 -17.01 5.48 -9.09
N ASN A 82 -17.16 4.16 -9.02
CA ASN A 82 -16.91 3.37 -7.81
C ASN A 82 -15.80 2.35 -8.05
N ARG A 83 -14.88 2.20 -7.09
CA ARG A 83 -13.83 1.17 -7.08
C ARG A 83 -13.59 0.65 -5.68
N ASN A 84 -13.04 -0.55 -5.57
CA ASN A 84 -12.62 -1.15 -4.29
C ASN A 84 -11.10 -1.34 -4.29
N ILE A 85 -10.45 -1.02 -3.17
CA ILE A 85 -9.03 -1.24 -2.89
C ILE A 85 -8.94 -2.33 -1.85
N VAL A 86 -8.26 -3.44 -2.14
CA VAL A 86 -8.07 -4.55 -1.17
C VAL A 86 -6.66 -4.51 -0.63
N ILE A 87 -6.46 -4.05 0.60
CA ILE A 87 -5.14 -4.02 1.26
C ILE A 87 -4.97 -5.34 2.00
N ASP A 88 -3.98 -6.11 1.57
CA ASP A 88 -3.60 -7.38 2.19
C ASP A 88 -2.26 -7.20 2.88
N ILE A 89 -2.23 -7.41 4.19
CA ILE A 89 -1.02 -7.54 4.98
C ILE A 89 -0.95 -9.00 5.44
N SER A 90 0.03 -9.75 4.95
CA SER A 90 0.24 -11.16 5.27
C SER A 90 1.67 -11.41 5.74
N GLU A 91 1.84 -12.41 6.59
CA GLU A 91 3.13 -12.99 6.94
C GLU A 91 3.19 -14.43 6.43
N ASP A 92 4.32 -14.82 5.85
CA ASP A 92 4.43 -16.04 5.04
C ASP A 92 4.90 -17.27 5.85
N SER A 93 5.73 -17.12 6.89
CA SER A 93 6.12 -18.20 7.79
C SER A 93 6.83 -17.73 9.07
N ILE A 94 6.82 -18.56 10.14
CA ILE A 94 7.72 -18.45 11.29
C ILE A 94 8.86 -19.41 10.96
N GLU A 95 10.06 -18.88 10.80
CA GLU A 95 11.20 -19.67 10.40
C GLU A 95 11.56 -20.75 11.42
N THR A 96 12.12 -21.86 10.93
CA THR A 96 12.67 -22.90 11.81
C THR A 96 13.99 -22.42 12.37
N GLN A 97 14.06 -22.26 13.70
CA GLN A 97 15.29 -21.86 14.36
C GLN A 97 16.01 -23.07 14.96
N THR A 98 17.31 -23.17 14.70
CA THR A 98 18.20 -24.14 15.36
C THR A 98 19.28 -23.38 16.13
N VAL A 99 19.46 -23.75 17.39
CA VAL A 99 20.55 -23.26 18.25
C VAL A 99 21.46 -24.43 18.59
N GLU A 100 22.74 -24.26 18.34
CA GLU A 100 23.76 -25.22 18.73
C GLU A 100 24.38 -24.79 20.07
N ALA A 101 24.37 -25.69 21.04
CA ALA A 101 25.00 -25.52 22.34
C ALA A 101 26.11 -26.55 22.49
N VAL A 102 27.30 -26.10 22.85
CA VAL A 102 28.40 -26.98 23.23
C VAL A 102 28.25 -27.31 24.71
N ILE A 103 28.47 -28.57 25.09
CA ILE A 103 28.40 -28.98 26.50
C ILE A 103 29.47 -28.24 27.32
N GLY A 104 30.64 -27.99 26.72
CA GLY A 104 31.75 -27.30 27.38
C GLY A 104 32.36 -28.18 28.48
N PRO A 105 33.41 -27.71 29.18
CA PRO A 105 34.02 -28.51 30.22
C PRO A 105 33.09 -28.65 31.43
N VAL A 106 32.99 -29.86 31.99
CA VAL A 106 32.03 -30.17 33.06
C VAL A 106 32.78 -30.38 34.38
N PRO A 107 32.33 -29.79 35.50
CA PRO A 107 32.98 -29.99 36.78
C PRO A 107 32.76 -31.43 37.32
N VAL A 108 33.80 -31.99 37.94
CA VAL A 108 33.67 -33.24 38.72
C VAL A 108 32.85 -32.97 39.97
N ALA A 109 31.88 -33.85 40.27
CA ALA A 109 31.05 -33.75 41.46
C ALA A 109 31.89 -33.74 42.75
N SER A 110 31.61 -32.79 43.65
CA SER A 110 32.46 -32.40 44.79
C SER A 110 32.50 -33.37 45.99
N SER A 111 32.07 -34.62 45.82
CA SER A 111 31.82 -35.54 46.94
C SER A 111 32.87 -36.62 47.16
N VAL A 112 33.88 -36.75 46.30
CA VAL A 112 34.88 -37.81 46.43
C VAL A 112 36.24 -37.23 46.83
N LYS A 113 36.60 -37.44 48.10
CA LYS A 113 37.96 -37.24 48.62
C LYS A 113 38.71 -38.56 48.49
N PHE A 114 39.87 -38.51 47.87
CA PHE A 114 40.77 -39.65 47.76
C PHE A 114 41.82 -39.52 48.85
N GLY A 115 42.02 -40.58 49.62
CA GLY A 115 43.09 -40.61 50.59
C GLY A 115 43.57 -42.01 50.86
N ASP A 116 44.87 -42.14 51.00
CA ASP A 116 45.54 -43.39 51.33
C ASP A 116 46.69 -43.11 52.29
N THR A 117 47.07 -44.12 53.06
CA THR A 117 48.22 -44.04 53.98
C THR A 117 49.34 -44.93 53.48
N VAL A 118 50.50 -44.31 53.33
CA VAL A 118 51.70 -44.92 52.80
C VAL A 118 52.66 -45.23 53.92
N THR A 119 52.97 -46.51 54.12
CA THR A 119 54.09 -46.90 54.98
C THR A 119 55.37 -46.92 54.17
N LEU A 120 56.30 -46.03 54.51
CA LEU A 120 57.63 -45.91 53.93
C LEU A 120 58.62 -46.77 54.71
N ASN A 121 59.14 -47.82 54.08
CA ASN A 121 60.22 -48.62 54.65
C ASN A 121 61.57 -47.98 54.34
N ALA A 122 62.05 -47.09 55.19
CA ALA A 122 63.40 -46.52 55.07
C ALA A 122 64.11 -46.40 56.42
N ALA A 123 65.38 -46.85 56.49
CA ALA A 123 66.32 -46.42 57.52
C ALA A 123 66.59 -44.90 57.38
N ALA A 124 67.29 -44.25 58.32
CA ALA A 124 67.63 -42.81 58.18
C ALA A 124 68.24 -42.51 56.80
N GLY A 125 67.79 -41.44 56.12
CA GLY A 125 68.20 -41.12 54.74
C GLY A 125 67.06 -41.06 53.72
N ALA A 126 67.41 -41.20 52.44
CA ALA A 126 66.50 -41.05 51.30
C ALA A 126 65.47 -42.19 51.22
N PHE A 127 64.24 -41.84 50.85
CA PHE A 127 63.17 -42.78 50.55
C PHE A 127 62.56 -42.47 49.18
N SER A 128 62.07 -43.51 48.52
CA SER A 128 61.25 -43.42 47.31
C SER A 128 60.23 -44.56 47.33
N SER A 129 58.97 -44.26 47.09
CA SER A 129 57.87 -45.22 47.07
C SER A 129 56.87 -44.83 45.99
N THR A 130 56.22 -45.82 45.40
CA THR A 130 55.19 -45.64 44.38
C THR A 130 54.01 -46.51 44.74
N ILE A 131 52.81 -45.92 44.75
CA ILE A 131 51.61 -46.58 45.24
C ILE A 131 50.51 -46.46 44.21
N PRO A 132 49.84 -47.58 43.87
CA PRO A 132 48.67 -47.53 43.03
C PRO A 132 47.56 -46.86 43.83
N LEU A 133 47.11 -45.70 43.37
CA LEU A 133 45.92 -45.08 43.91
C LEU A 133 44.73 -45.51 43.06
N ALA A 134 43.84 -46.31 43.65
CA ALA A 134 42.53 -46.54 43.06
C ALA A 134 41.68 -45.29 43.23
N ILE A 135 41.29 -44.67 42.12
CA ILE A 135 40.37 -43.53 42.08
C ILE A 135 38.97 -44.10 41.75
N PRO A 136 38.14 -44.44 42.75
CA PRO A 136 36.82 -45.01 42.52
C PRO A 136 36.02 -44.13 41.55
N TYR A 137 35.28 -44.80 40.65
CA TYR A 137 34.37 -44.18 39.70
C TYR A 137 35.04 -43.38 38.55
N VAL A 138 36.38 -43.25 38.54
CA VAL A 138 37.15 -42.66 37.43
C VAL A 138 37.80 -43.78 36.63
N TYR A 139 37.54 -43.87 35.32
CA TYR A 139 38.28 -44.79 34.44
C TYR A 139 39.37 -44.04 33.67
N ASP A 140 39.02 -42.88 33.12
CA ASP A 140 39.89 -42.01 32.32
C ASP A 140 39.35 -40.57 32.38
N VAL A 141 40.13 -39.59 32.81
CA VAL A 141 39.72 -38.18 32.88
C VAL A 141 40.86 -37.33 32.34
N THR A 142 40.57 -36.53 31.33
CA THR A 142 41.45 -35.47 30.84
C THR A 142 40.89 -34.13 31.29
N PHE A 143 41.69 -33.37 32.03
CA PHE A 143 41.29 -32.06 32.53
C PHE A 143 41.35 -31.01 31.43
N TYR A 144 40.45 -30.03 31.50
CA TYR A 144 40.45 -28.89 30.59
C TYR A 144 41.68 -28.00 30.83
N ASP A 145 42.23 -27.40 29.77
CA ASP A 145 43.36 -26.47 29.91
C ASP A 145 42.87 -25.13 30.45
N THR A 146 42.87 -24.99 31.79
CA THR A 146 42.47 -23.77 32.49
C THR A 146 43.20 -23.63 33.81
N VAL A 147 43.60 -22.40 34.15
CA VAL A 147 44.33 -22.04 35.38
C VAL A 147 43.64 -22.46 36.69
N ASN A 148 42.34 -22.81 36.62
CA ASN A 148 41.56 -23.26 37.76
C ASN A 148 41.71 -24.77 38.06
N ASN A 149 42.26 -25.55 37.12
CA ASN A 149 42.46 -26.99 37.30
C ASN A 149 43.76 -27.26 38.06
N ASN A 150 43.69 -27.10 39.39
CA ASN A 150 44.76 -27.47 40.30
C ASN A 150 44.25 -28.47 41.34
N ILE A 151 44.96 -29.59 41.49
CA ILE A 151 44.63 -30.60 42.51
C ILE A 151 45.22 -30.13 43.84
N SER A 152 44.38 -29.87 44.83
CA SER A 152 44.82 -29.59 46.19
C SER A 152 45.17 -30.90 46.90
N VAL A 153 46.44 -31.07 47.24
CA VAL A 153 47.00 -32.25 47.87
C VAL A 153 47.46 -31.91 49.28
N LYS A 154 46.86 -32.57 50.27
CA LYS A 154 47.26 -32.53 51.67
C LYS A 154 48.12 -33.74 52.00
N ILE A 155 49.33 -33.47 52.44
CA ILE A 155 50.32 -34.47 52.82
C ILE A 155 50.50 -34.37 54.33
N THR A 156 50.16 -35.43 55.04
CA THR A 156 50.25 -35.51 56.50
C THR A 156 51.43 -36.40 56.87
N ASN A 157 52.38 -35.86 57.64
CA ASN A 157 53.47 -36.63 58.19
C ASN A 157 52.97 -37.34 59.46
N ILE A 158 52.61 -38.61 59.34
CA ILE A 158 52.12 -39.45 60.44
C ILE A 158 53.32 -40.09 61.19
N SER A 159 54.54 -39.95 60.65
CA SER A 159 55.75 -40.48 61.27
C SER A 159 56.18 -39.73 62.54
N SER A 160 57.07 -40.36 63.30
CA SER A 160 57.72 -39.75 64.46
C SER A 160 58.97 -38.92 64.12
N SER A 161 59.25 -38.64 62.84
CA SER A 161 60.46 -37.95 62.36
C SER A 161 60.11 -36.78 61.43
N VAL A 162 61.01 -35.79 61.31
CA VAL A 162 60.88 -34.71 60.32
C VAL A 162 61.23 -35.26 58.93
N LEU A 163 60.41 -34.93 57.94
CA LEU A 163 60.62 -35.31 56.54
C LEU A 163 61.01 -34.07 55.73
N ASN A 164 62.14 -34.12 55.04
CA ASN A 164 62.69 -33.01 54.25
C ASN A 164 62.70 -33.34 52.76
N ASN A 165 62.53 -32.33 51.91
CA ASN A 165 62.52 -32.41 50.44
C ASN A 165 61.57 -33.49 49.92
N VAL A 166 60.33 -33.51 50.42
CA VAL A 166 59.30 -34.48 50.05
C VAL A 166 58.72 -34.09 48.68
N THR A 167 59.08 -34.82 47.64
CA THR A 167 58.45 -34.76 46.32
C THR A 167 57.22 -35.66 46.30
N VAL A 168 56.09 -35.13 45.84
CA VAL A 168 54.83 -35.87 45.62
C VAL A 168 54.35 -35.63 44.20
N GLY A 169 53.99 -36.68 43.47
CA GLY A 169 53.44 -36.56 42.13
C GLY A 169 52.34 -37.58 41.86
N ILE A 170 51.42 -37.22 40.96
CA ILE A 170 50.38 -38.13 40.46
C ILE A 170 50.71 -38.43 39.00
N GLU A 171 50.74 -39.71 38.63
CA GLU A 171 50.98 -40.15 37.26
C GLU A 171 50.03 -39.45 36.27
N GLY A 172 50.63 -38.84 35.23
CA GLY A 172 49.89 -38.12 34.20
C GLY A 172 49.42 -36.72 34.60
N VAL A 173 49.92 -36.16 35.71
CA VAL A 173 49.64 -34.78 36.17
C VAL A 173 50.96 -33.99 36.32
N ASP A 174 51.38 -33.69 37.55
CA ASP A 174 52.59 -32.92 37.86
C ASP A 174 53.21 -33.45 39.16
N THR A 175 54.39 -32.95 39.49
CA THR A 175 55.11 -33.22 40.74
C THR A 175 55.30 -31.94 41.54
N LEU A 176 55.13 -32.00 42.85
CA LEU A 176 55.39 -30.91 43.78
C LEU A 176 56.52 -31.26 44.73
N LEU A 177 57.24 -30.24 45.21
CA LEU A 177 58.24 -30.36 46.27
C LEU A 177 57.76 -29.67 47.56
N VAL A 178 57.89 -30.36 48.70
CA VAL A 178 57.69 -29.82 50.04
C VAL A 178 59.03 -29.83 50.78
N GLU A 179 59.53 -28.66 51.14
CA GLU A 179 60.86 -28.50 51.75
C GLU A 179 61.00 -29.25 53.08
N SER A 180 60.01 -29.16 53.97
CA SER A 180 60.00 -29.90 55.23
C SER A 180 58.58 -30.06 55.79
N ILE A 181 58.31 -31.21 56.42
CA ILE A 181 57.08 -31.51 57.15
C ILE A 181 57.46 -32.10 58.51
N ALA A 182 57.16 -31.37 59.60
CA ALA A 182 57.40 -31.83 60.96
C ALA A 182 56.54 -33.07 61.31
N ALA A 183 57.00 -33.86 62.29
CA ALA A 183 56.25 -35.03 62.78
C ALA A 183 54.85 -34.62 63.28
N GLY A 184 53.81 -35.33 62.84
CA GLY A 184 52.40 -35.03 63.14
C GLY A 184 51.81 -33.81 62.42
N ALA A 185 52.60 -33.07 61.62
CA ALA A 185 52.14 -31.91 60.87
C ALA A 185 51.66 -32.29 59.47
N TYR A 186 50.99 -31.35 58.79
CA TYR A 186 50.60 -31.50 57.39
C TYR A 186 51.03 -30.30 56.56
N ALA A 187 51.24 -30.54 55.27
CA ALA A 187 51.41 -29.50 54.25
C ALA A 187 50.30 -29.63 53.21
N ILE A 188 49.79 -28.50 52.72
CA ILE A 188 48.85 -28.44 51.61
C ILE A 188 49.56 -27.76 50.44
N LYS A 189 49.57 -28.42 49.29
CA LYS A 189 50.16 -27.92 48.04
C LYS A 189 49.23 -28.23 46.87
N THR A 190 49.45 -27.55 45.76
CA THR A 190 48.63 -27.68 44.55
C THR A 190 49.46 -28.26 43.42
N LEU A 191 48.94 -29.28 42.73
CA LEU A 191 49.49 -29.80 41.48
C LEU A 191 48.76 -29.15 40.30
N ASP A 192 49.50 -28.72 39.29
CA ASP A 192 48.90 -28.23 38.04
C ASP A 192 48.37 -29.42 37.25
N ALA A 193 47.08 -29.39 36.89
CA ALA A 193 46.43 -30.45 36.14
C ALA A 193 45.89 -29.95 34.79
N ARG A 194 46.40 -28.83 34.28
CA ARG A 194 45.95 -28.26 33.00
C ARG A 194 46.27 -29.14 31.80
N GLY A 195 45.23 -29.61 31.11
CA GLY A 195 45.39 -30.48 29.93
C GLY A 195 45.88 -31.89 30.26
N GLU A 196 46.08 -32.18 31.54
CA GLU A 196 46.67 -33.42 32.04
C GLU A 196 45.62 -34.52 32.20
N ARG A 197 46.08 -35.78 32.31
CA ARG A 197 45.22 -36.97 32.27
C ARG A 197 45.43 -37.88 33.47
N VAL A 198 44.32 -38.25 34.11
CA VAL A 198 44.28 -39.16 35.26
C VAL A 198 43.47 -40.41 34.92
N VAL A 199 44.03 -41.58 35.24
CA VAL A 199 43.38 -42.89 35.02
C VAL A 199 43.06 -43.58 36.34
N GLN A 200 42.21 -44.61 36.31
CA GLN A 200 41.68 -45.30 37.50
C GLN A 200 42.73 -45.75 38.52
N ASN A 201 43.89 -46.21 38.06
CA ASN A 201 44.98 -46.75 38.88
C ASN A 201 46.26 -45.92 38.73
N ALA A 202 46.13 -44.59 38.73
CA ALA A 202 47.27 -43.69 38.64
C ALA A 202 48.27 -43.98 39.77
N GLN A 203 49.55 -44.06 39.42
CA GLN A 203 50.62 -44.20 40.41
C GLN A 203 50.86 -42.85 41.11
N VAL A 204 50.91 -42.87 42.44
CA VAL A 204 51.38 -41.72 43.22
C VAL A 204 52.83 -41.97 43.63
N TYR A 205 53.69 -41.02 43.32
CA TYR A 205 55.12 -41.07 43.60
C TYR A 205 55.43 -40.23 44.84
N PHE A 206 56.16 -40.81 45.79
CA PHE A 206 56.70 -40.12 46.96
C PHE A 206 58.20 -40.31 47.01
N SER A 207 58.96 -39.24 47.18
CA SER A 207 60.39 -39.34 47.50
C SER A 207 60.82 -38.23 48.44
N GLY A 208 61.83 -38.47 49.28
CA GLY A 208 62.34 -37.44 50.18
C GLY A 208 63.41 -37.96 51.12
N ASN A 209 63.73 -37.21 52.17
CA ASN A 209 64.72 -37.60 53.17
C ASN A 209 64.13 -37.53 54.57
N ALA A 210 64.46 -38.50 55.42
CA ALA A 210 64.03 -38.52 56.82
C ALA A 210 65.23 -38.41 57.76
N GLU A 211 65.10 -37.61 58.81
CA GLU A 211 66.20 -37.29 59.74
C GLU A 211 66.55 -38.42 60.71
N SER A 212 65.61 -39.32 61.04
CA SER A 212 65.84 -40.41 62.01
C SER A 212 65.31 -41.78 61.57
N ALA A 213 65.82 -42.83 62.20
CA ALA A 213 65.41 -44.21 61.99
C ALA A 213 64.19 -44.55 62.86
N GLY A 214 63.00 -44.48 62.27
CA GLY A 214 61.72 -44.86 62.88
C GLY A 214 60.72 -45.27 61.80
N ALA A 215 59.55 -45.80 62.19
CA ALA A 215 58.45 -46.08 61.26
C ALA A 215 57.96 -44.76 60.62
N LYS A 216 57.80 -44.75 59.30
CA LYS A 216 57.51 -43.55 58.52
C LYS A 216 56.22 -43.73 57.75
N ASP A 217 55.16 -43.08 58.21
CA ASP A 217 53.87 -43.10 57.51
C ASP A 217 53.56 -41.71 56.95
N LEU A 218 53.17 -41.65 55.67
CA LEU A 218 52.65 -40.46 55.01
C LEU A 218 51.17 -40.67 54.68
N GLY A 219 50.31 -39.77 55.16
CA GLY A 219 48.92 -39.70 54.72
C GLY A 219 48.79 -38.76 53.53
N LEU A 220 48.11 -39.20 52.47
CA LEU A 220 47.71 -38.36 51.35
C LEU A 220 46.20 -38.14 51.39
N GLU A 221 45.76 -36.91 51.18
CA GLU A 221 44.36 -36.56 50.93
C GLU A 221 44.29 -35.56 49.78
N PHE A 222 43.50 -35.83 48.74
CA PHE A 222 43.20 -34.86 47.69
C PHE A 222 41.77 -35.04 47.14
N SER A 223 41.31 -34.06 46.37
CA SER A 223 39.97 -34.08 45.76
C SER A 223 40.08 -33.63 44.31
N LEU A 224 39.34 -34.31 43.44
CA LEU A 224 39.12 -33.86 42.06
C LEU A 224 37.86 -32.99 41.93
N GLY A 225 37.10 -32.85 43.03
CA GLY A 225 35.83 -32.14 43.07
C GLY A 225 35.95 -30.68 42.62
N GLY A 226 35.07 -30.27 41.71
CA GLY A 226 35.04 -28.92 41.15
C GLY A 226 36.02 -28.67 40.01
N MET A 227 36.92 -29.62 39.71
CA MET A 227 37.82 -29.51 38.56
C MET A 227 37.06 -29.69 37.26
N LEU A 228 37.42 -28.91 36.24
CA LEU A 228 36.79 -28.89 34.93
C LEU A 228 37.37 -29.97 34.02
N VAL A 229 36.53 -30.89 33.56
CA VAL A 229 36.91 -32.01 32.71
C VAL A 229 36.73 -31.64 31.24
N GLY A 230 37.75 -31.86 30.42
CA GLY A 230 37.70 -31.71 28.96
C GLY A 230 37.21 -32.97 28.24
N SER A 231 37.55 -34.15 28.75
CA SER A 231 36.92 -35.42 28.35
C SER A 231 37.03 -36.45 29.46
N CYS A 232 36.07 -37.37 29.57
CA CYS A 232 36.18 -38.47 30.50
C CYS A 232 35.45 -39.74 30.08
N LYS A 233 35.90 -40.84 30.67
CA LYS A 233 35.19 -42.08 30.91
C LYS A 233 35.11 -42.28 32.42
N ALA A 234 33.92 -42.13 32.98
CA ALA A 234 33.71 -42.14 34.43
C ALA A 234 32.33 -42.70 34.77
N SER A 235 32.06 -42.97 36.04
CA SER A 235 30.70 -43.21 36.52
C SER A 235 29.88 -41.93 36.37
N ASP A 236 28.60 -42.07 36.03
CA ASP A 236 27.66 -40.94 35.91
C ASP A 236 27.49 -40.12 37.19
N SER A 237 27.76 -40.72 38.35
CA SER A 237 27.82 -40.08 39.66
C SER A 237 28.90 -38.98 39.78
N LEU A 238 29.90 -38.95 38.90
CA LEU A 238 30.99 -37.97 38.93
C LEU A 238 30.75 -36.75 38.03
N VAL A 239 29.78 -36.79 37.11
CA VAL A 239 29.56 -35.72 36.13
C VAL A 239 28.23 -35.03 36.40
N GLN A 240 28.29 -33.78 36.84
CA GLN A 240 27.12 -32.93 37.02
C GLN A 240 27.09 -31.85 35.96
N PHE A 241 26.17 -31.99 35.01
CA PHE A 241 25.94 -30.99 33.98
C PHE A 241 24.57 -30.37 34.17
N SER A 242 24.52 -29.05 34.11
CA SER A 242 23.28 -28.28 34.05
C SER A 242 23.53 -27.04 33.20
N GLN A 243 22.79 -26.91 32.11
CA GLN A 243 22.86 -25.75 31.23
C GLN A 243 21.45 -25.31 30.85
N THR A 244 21.27 -24.00 30.77
CA THR A 244 20.06 -23.40 30.22
C THR A 244 20.43 -22.74 28.90
N VAL A 245 19.69 -23.07 27.84
CA VAL A 245 19.88 -22.54 26.50
C VAL A 245 18.57 -21.90 26.06
N LYS A 246 18.65 -20.62 25.68
CA LYS A 246 17.50 -19.86 25.17
C LYS A 246 17.55 -19.83 23.64
N ALA A 247 16.53 -20.40 23.02
CA ALA A 247 16.32 -20.34 21.57
C ALA A 247 15.29 -19.26 21.25
N THR A 248 15.77 -18.13 20.73
CA THR A 248 14.95 -16.98 20.32
C THR A 248 14.73 -17.04 18.81
N TYR A 249 13.48 -16.90 18.39
CA TYR A 249 13.06 -17.03 17.00
C TYR A 249 12.09 -15.91 16.63
N ASP A 250 12.11 -15.58 15.35
CA ASP A 250 11.52 -14.36 14.83
C ASP A 250 10.11 -14.67 14.28
N ILE A 251 9.15 -13.80 14.61
CA ILE A 251 7.75 -13.92 14.19
C ILE A 251 7.48 -13.04 12.96
N THR A 252 7.98 -11.81 12.99
CA THR A 252 7.83 -10.79 11.94
C THR A 252 8.85 -9.67 12.16
N ASP A 253 9.30 -9.04 11.08
CA ASP A 253 10.15 -7.84 11.08
C ASP A 253 9.36 -6.53 10.87
N THR A 254 8.06 -6.62 10.55
CA THR A 254 7.26 -5.44 10.18
C THR A 254 6.46 -4.85 11.33
N VAL A 255 6.05 -5.68 12.30
CA VAL A 255 5.14 -5.30 13.39
C VAL A 255 5.72 -5.71 14.74
N ALA A 256 5.83 -4.77 15.67
CA ALA A 256 6.03 -5.08 17.07
C ALA A 256 4.73 -5.67 17.64
N LEU A 257 4.70 -7.00 17.76
CA LEU A 257 3.53 -7.75 18.23
C LEU A 257 3.37 -7.62 19.74
N ASP A 258 2.26 -7.04 20.18
CA ASP A 258 1.86 -7.03 21.59
C ASP A 258 1.38 -8.44 21.98
N TYR A 259 0.49 -9.01 21.17
CA TYR A 259 0.05 -10.40 21.29
C TYR A 259 -0.44 -10.97 19.97
N VAL A 260 -0.52 -12.29 19.93
CA VAL A 260 -1.20 -13.04 18.89
C VAL A 260 -2.07 -14.15 19.49
N ASP A 261 -3.36 -14.14 19.15
CA ASP A 261 -4.27 -15.25 19.44
C ASP A 261 -4.20 -16.27 18.30
N VAL A 262 -3.90 -17.52 18.64
CA VAL A 262 -3.66 -18.59 17.66
C VAL A 262 -4.93 -19.42 17.46
N LYS A 263 -5.43 -19.46 16.23
CA LYS A 263 -6.59 -20.29 15.81
C LYS A 263 -6.17 -21.75 15.67
N ALA A 264 -5.05 -21.99 15.02
CA ALA A 264 -4.44 -23.31 14.85
C ALA A 264 -2.92 -23.15 14.77
N GLY A 265 -2.17 -24.14 15.25
CA GLY A 265 -0.72 -24.08 15.20
C GLY A 265 -0.11 -25.09 16.14
N THR A 266 1.01 -25.68 15.75
CA THR A 266 1.77 -26.59 16.61
C THR A 266 3.23 -26.21 16.58
N PHE A 267 3.85 -26.09 17.75
CA PHE A 267 5.30 -26.08 17.88
C PHE A 267 5.81 -27.49 18.22
N PHE A 268 6.83 -27.90 17.49
CA PHE A 268 7.63 -29.09 17.75
C PHE A 268 9.00 -28.67 18.26
N TYR A 269 9.32 -29.13 19.46
CA TYR A 269 10.60 -28.88 20.09
C TYR A 269 11.44 -30.14 19.90
N LYS A 270 12.54 -30.01 19.16
CA LYS A 270 13.44 -31.10 18.82
C LYS A 270 14.78 -30.89 19.50
N VAL A 271 15.38 -31.99 19.90
CA VAL A 271 16.75 -32.01 20.42
C VAL A 271 17.51 -33.11 19.72
N GLU A 272 18.66 -32.75 19.16
CA GLU A 272 19.67 -33.66 18.63
C GLU A 272 20.83 -33.67 19.61
N ASN A 273 20.98 -34.79 20.32
CA ASN A 273 22.07 -35.01 21.24
C ASN A 273 23.20 -35.72 20.53
N GLN A 274 24.23 -34.98 20.11
CA GLN A 274 25.40 -35.56 19.45
C GLN A 274 26.43 -36.10 20.45
N SER A 275 26.22 -35.85 21.75
CA SER A 275 27.11 -36.30 22.82
C SER A 275 26.86 -37.75 23.22
N ARG A 276 27.83 -38.31 23.96
CA ARG A 276 27.70 -39.62 24.63
C ARG A 276 27.03 -39.53 26.02
N LEU A 277 26.62 -38.33 26.44
CA LEU A 277 25.90 -38.11 27.70
C LEU A 277 24.40 -38.23 27.53
N ARG A 278 23.73 -38.65 28.60
CA ARG A 278 22.27 -38.66 28.72
C ARG A 278 21.82 -37.40 29.45
N PHE A 279 20.75 -36.76 28.96
CA PHE A 279 20.19 -35.56 29.58
C PHE A 279 18.71 -35.70 29.89
N ASN A 280 18.29 -35.10 30.99
CA ASN A 280 16.90 -34.75 31.24
C ASN A 280 16.69 -33.32 30.78
N VAL A 281 15.70 -33.14 29.89
CA VAL A 281 15.34 -31.82 29.37
C VAL A 281 14.01 -31.39 29.95
N THR A 282 14.00 -30.16 30.44
CA THR A 282 12.77 -29.40 30.72
C THR A 282 12.72 -28.19 29.80
N LEU A 283 11.51 -27.82 29.40
CA LEU A 283 11.27 -26.81 28.39
C LEU A 283 10.21 -25.82 28.89
N GLU A 284 10.50 -24.54 28.74
CA GLU A 284 9.54 -23.47 28.94
C GLU A 284 9.49 -22.59 27.69
N HIS A 285 8.31 -22.41 27.11
CA HIS A 285 8.05 -21.46 26.05
C HIS A 285 7.56 -20.15 26.68
N GLU A 286 8.34 -19.08 26.53
CA GLU A 286 8.06 -17.82 27.20
C GLU A 286 6.72 -17.22 26.74
N HIS A 287 5.96 -16.71 27.71
CA HIS A 287 4.76 -15.90 27.48
C HIS A 287 3.67 -16.53 26.60
N VAL A 288 3.38 -17.83 26.80
CA VAL A 288 2.19 -18.49 26.22
C VAL A 288 1.11 -18.73 27.27
N TRP A 289 -0.08 -18.19 27.02
CA TRP A 289 -1.19 -18.18 27.98
C TRP A 289 -2.52 -18.56 27.35
N VAL A 290 -3.50 -18.97 28.16
CA VAL A 290 -4.86 -19.24 27.70
C VAL A 290 -5.53 -17.96 27.18
N THR A 291 -5.97 -17.95 25.91
CA THR A 291 -6.60 -16.77 25.28
C THR A 291 -7.84 -16.31 26.03
N SER A 292 -8.69 -17.23 26.50
CA SER A 292 -9.92 -16.86 27.23
C SER A 292 -9.64 -16.13 28.55
N TYR A 293 -8.59 -16.55 29.28
CA TYR A 293 -8.14 -15.88 30.50
C TYR A 293 -7.56 -14.49 30.19
N CYS A 294 -6.68 -14.38 29.19
CA CYS A 294 -6.09 -13.10 28.79
C CYS A 294 -7.16 -12.10 28.35
N ARG A 295 -8.14 -12.54 27.54
CA ARG A 295 -9.27 -11.69 27.10
C ARG A 295 -10.14 -11.25 28.29
N LYS A 296 -10.49 -12.16 29.22
CA LYS A 296 -11.30 -11.83 30.41
C LYS A 296 -10.63 -10.78 31.30
N ASN A 297 -9.31 -10.81 31.39
CA ASN A 297 -8.51 -9.96 32.28
C ASN A 297 -7.79 -8.81 31.56
N ASN A 298 -8.11 -8.53 30.29
CA ASN A 298 -7.50 -7.48 29.45
C ASN A 298 -5.96 -7.51 29.46
N LYS A 299 -5.38 -8.70 29.23
CA LYS A 299 -3.93 -8.89 29.11
C LYS A 299 -3.51 -8.85 27.65
N ASP A 300 -3.03 -7.70 27.21
CA ASP A 300 -2.68 -7.39 25.83
C ASP A 300 -1.17 -7.30 25.58
N PHE A 301 -0.30 -7.16 26.58
CA PHE A 301 1.15 -7.16 26.35
C PHE A 301 1.93 -7.85 27.47
N ALA A 302 3.12 -8.36 27.15
CA ALA A 302 3.91 -9.24 28.01
C ALA A 302 4.16 -8.68 29.43
N ALA A 303 4.43 -7.38 29.56
CA ALA A 303 4.68 -6.75 30.86
C ALA A 303 3.50 -6.87 31.84
N GLN A 304 2.26 -6.99 31.35
CA GLN A 304 1.07 -7.14 32.19
C GLN A 304 0.96 -8.51 32.85
N LEU A 305 1.72 -9.50 32.38
CA LEU A 305 1.73 -10.86 32.92
C LEU A 305 2.37 -10.93 34.31
N SER A 306 3.25 -9.97 34.64
CA SER A 306 3.88 -9.86 35.97
C SER A 306 2.90 -9.67 37.13
N SER A 307 1.67 -9.22 36.83
CA SER A 307 0.61 -8.99 37.82
C SER A 307 -0.27 -10.21 38.10
N ILE A 308 -0.01 -11.35 37.46
CA ILE A 308 -0.80 -12.57 37.60
C ILE A 308 -0.38 -13.33 38.87
N SER A 309 -1.34 -13.85 39.63
CA SER A 309 -1.07 -14.61 40.86
C SER A 309 -0.39 -15.95 40.55
N ALA A 310 0.33 -16.53 41.51
CA ALA A 310 0.96 -17.83 41.33
C ALA A 310 -0.05 -18.96 41.06
N VAL A 311 -1.26 -18.87 41.62
CA VAL A 311 -2.33 -19.85 41.44
C VAL A 311 -2.90 -19.78 40.02
N ASP A 312 -3.18 -18.57 39.54
CA ASP A 312 -3.68 -18.36 38.18
C ASP A 312 -2.59 -18.72 37.16
N SER A 313 -1.33 -18.38 37.44
CA SER A 313 -0.19 -18.75 36.61
C SER A 313 -0.09 -20.28 36.46
N ALA A 314 -0.18 -21.05 37.55
CA ALA A 314 -0.13 -22.51 37.48
C ALA A 314 -1.26 -23.13 36.64
N THR A 315 -2.38 -22.42 36.44
CA THR A 315 -3.56 -22.92 35.72
C THR A 315 -3.62 -22.43 34.27
N GLU A 316 -3.23 -21.17 34.03
CA GLU A 316 -3.49 -20.44 32.78
C GLU A 316 -2.21 -20.21 31.96
N PHE A 317 -1.03 -20.41 32.55
CA PHE A 317 0.24 -20.43 31.82
C PHE A 317 0.46 -21.81 31.20
N VAL A 318 0.52 -21.86 29.88
CA VAL A 318 0.73 -23.10 29.11
C VAL A 318 2.12 -23.13 28.47
N GLY A 319 2.92 -22.09 28.71
CA GLY A 319 4.32 -22.02 28.30
C GLY A 319 5.18 -23.10 28.96
N ASN A 320 4.81 -23.59 30.13
CA ASN A 320 5.33 -24.85 30.65
C ASN A 320 4.82 -25.99 29.76
N VAL A 321 5.54 -26.26 28.67
CA VAL A 321 5.24 -27.37 27.78
C VAL A 321 5.48 -28.63 28.59
N LEU A 322 4.40 -29.20 29.14
CA LEU A 322 4.40 -30.41 29.95
C LEU A 322 4.95 -31.58 29.12
N LEU A 323 6.27 -31.72 29.12
CA LEU A 323 6.86 -33.01 29.43
C LEU A 323 6.31 -33.32 30.82
N THR A 324 5.65 -34.48 30.96
CA THR A 324 5.28 -35.07 32.25
C THR A 324 6.27 -34.67 33.35
N THR A 325 5.80 -34.45 34.57
CA THR A 325 6.51 -34.01 35.80
C THR A 325 7.92 -34.57 36.12
N GLN A 326 8.51 -35.38 35.24
CA GLN A 326 9.86 -35.95 35.27
C GLN A 326 10.81 -35.46 34.15
N GLY A 327 10.36 -34.60 33.22
CA GLY A 327 11.15 -34.22 32.02
C GLY A 327 11.25 -35.34 30.99
N VAL A 328 11.85 -35.08 29.83
CA VAL A 328 12.17 -36.13 28.84
C VAL A 328 13.64 -36.45 28.90
N THR A 329 13.93 -37.72 29.11
CA THR A 329 15.29 -38.25 29.03
C THR A 329 15.66 -38.45 27.57
N ILE A 330 16.70 -37.76 27.14
CA ILE A 330 17.28 -37.86 25.80
C ILE A 330 18.46 -38.81 25.86
N PRO A 331 18.41 -39.94 25.14
CA PRO A 331 19.53 -40.87 25.05
C PRO A 331 20.80 -40.23 24.45
N PRO A 332 21.98 -40.80 24.72
CA PRO A 332 23.20 -40.47 23.97
C PRO A 332 23.00 -40.68 22.46
N GLN A 333 23.65 -39.84 21.65
CA GLN A 333 23.70 -39.98 20.18
C GLN A 333 22.31 -40.21 19.55
N SER A 334 21.34 -39.39 19.92
CA SER A 334 19.95 -39.53 19.49
C SER A 334 19.33 -38.21 19.07
N ASP A 335 18.35 -38.30 18.18
CA ASP A 335 17.55 -37.19 17.69
C ASP A 335 16.07 -37.48 17.91
N GLY A 336 15.29 -36.43 18.20
CA GLY A 336 13.85 -36.60 18.35
C GLY A 336 13.09 -35.35 18.72
N VAL A 337 11.78 -35.43 18.51
CA VAL A 337 10.81 -34.46 19.07
C VAL A 337 10.69 -34.76 20.56
N VAL A 338 11.16 -33.84 21.40
CA VAL A 338 11.05 -33.99 22.85
C VAL A 338 9.69 -33.53 23.33
N ALA A 339 9.14 -32.47 22.75
CA ALA A 339 7.85 -31.92 23.14
C ALA A 339 7.06 -31.42 21.95
N ARG A 340 5.74 -31.37 22.13
CA ARG A 340 4.80 -30.77 21.19
C ARG A 340 3.84 -29.88 21.96
N LEU A 341 3.69 -28.64 21.51
CA LEU A 341 2.71 -27.71 22.04
C LEU A 341 1.69 -27.37 20.95
N ASN A 342 0.44 -27.77 21.16
CA ASN A 342 -0.67 -27.27 20.35
C ASN A 342 -1.04 -25.88 20.86
N LEU A 343 -1.08 -24.89 19.97
CA LEU A 343 -1.34 -23.50 20.31
C LEU A 343 -2.77 -23.05 20.04
N ALA A 344 -3.64 -23.93 19.56
CA ALA A 344 -5.03 -23.59 19.35
C ALA A 344 -5.67 -23.06 20.65
N SER A 345 -6.28 -21.88 20.59
CA SER A 345 -6.89 -21.17 21.74
C SER A 345 -5.91 -20.59 22.77
N TYR A 346 -4.63 -20.45 22.41
CA TYR A 346 -3.62 -19.79 23.23
C TYR A 346 -3.16 -18.47 22.62
N ARG A 347 -2.78 -17.55 23.51
CA ARG A 347 -2.22 -16.24 23.22
C ARG A 347 -0.71 -16.31 23.41
N LEU A 348 0.02 -15.97 22.36
CA LEU A 348 1.46 -15.77 22.37
C LEU A 348 1.73 -14.26 22.52
N PHE A 349 2.57 -13.86 23.46
CA PHE A 349 3.03 -12.46 23.53
C PHE A 349 4.40 -12.35 22.87
N GLY A 350 4.50 -11.46 21.87
CA GLY A 350 5.76 -11.13 21.22
C GLY A 350 6.57 -10.13 22.05
N VAL A 351 7.88 -10.10 21.81
CA VAL A 351 8.78 -9.07 22.35
C VAL A 351 9.56 -8.47 21.18
N TRP A 352 9.59 -7.15 21.07
CA TRP A 352 10.41 -6.49 20.07
C TRP A 352 11.89 -6.53 20.49
N ASP A 353 12.73 -7.18 19.69
CA ASP A 353 14.18 -7.17 19.86
C ASP A 353 14.78 -5.97 19.10
N GLU A 354 15.26 -4.97 19.84
CA GLU A 354 15.86 -3.76 19.24
C GLU A 354 17.17 -4.01 18.49
N ALA A 355 17.91 -5.08 18.81
CA ALA A 355 19.15 -5.41 18.12
C ALA A 355 18.86 -6.07 16.77
N ARG A 356 17.84 -6.92 16.71
CA ARG A 356 17.41 -7.61 15.48
C ARG A 356 16.44 -6.81 14.63
N GLN A 357 15.73 -5.84 15.23
CA GLN A 357 14.59 -5.13 14.62
C GLN A 357 13.46 -6.08 14.21
N GLU A 358 13.18 -7.08 15.06
CA GLU A 358 12.20 -8.13 14.82
C GLU A 358 11.34 -8.37 16.07
N ALA A 359 10.08 -8.76 15.89
CA ALA A 359 9.27 -9.30 16.95
C ALA A 359 9.60 -10.77 17.15
N VAL A 360 10.11 -11.10 18.33
CA VAL A 360 10.60 -12.43 18.66
C VAL A 360 9.78 -13.07 19.77
N THR A 361 9.94 -14.38 19.89
CA THR A 361 9.55 -15.16 21.07
C THR A 361 10.64 -16.19 21.34
N SER A 362 10.58 -16.92 22.46
CA SER A 362 11.70 -17.73 22.91
C SER A 362 11.31 -18.98 23.68
N ALA A 363 12.00 -20.08 23.37
CA ALA A 363 11.94 -21.32 24.11
C ALA A 363 13.21 -21.49 24.94
N VAL A 364 13.05 -21.73 26.24
CA VAL A 364 14.13 -21.94 27.21
C VAL A 364 14.24 -23.43 27.50
N TYR A 365 15.33 -24.03 27.04
CA TYR A 365 15.69 -25.42 27.29
C TYR A 365 16.59 -25.47 28.52
N THR A 366 16.24 -26.29 29.51
CA THR A 366 17.12 -26.59 30.63
C THR A 366 17.50 -28.07 30.56
N LEU A 367 18.78 -28.31 30.31
CA LEU A 367 19.40 -29.62 30.17
C LEU A 367 20.13 -29.95 31.48
N LYS A 368 19.84 -31.10 32.07
CA LYS A 368 20.51 -31.60 33.28
C LYS A 368 20.88 -33.06 33.14
N THR A 369 22.00 -33.50 33.73
CA THR A 369 22.21 -34.94 33.88
C THR A 369 21.13 -35.55 34.77
N PRO A 370 20.63 -36.76 34.46
CA PRO A 370 19.66 -37.45 35.30
C PRO A 370 20.26 -37.82 36.66
N LYS A 371 19.43 -38.34 37.57
CA LYS A 371 19.94 -38.92 38.82
C LYS A 371 20.92 -40.07 38.49
N PRO A 372 22.07 -40.15 39.16
CA PRO A 372 23.09 -41.14 38.82
C PRO A 372 22.63 -42.57 39.13
N THR A 373 22.93 -43.49 38.22
CA THR A 373 22.65 -44.93 38.30
C THR A 373 23.89 -45.76 38.60
N GLY A 374 25.10 -45.17 38.51
CA GLY A 374 26.38 -45.87 38.64
C GLY A 374 26.92 -46.43 37.32
N ASP A 375 26.28 -46.07 36.20
CA ASP A 375 26.69 -46.51 34.86
C ASP A 375 27.96 -45.78 34.41
N THR A 376 28.75 -46.43 33.55
CA THR A 376 29.91 -45.78 32.92
C THR A 376 29.43 -44.91 31.77
N ILE A 377 29.80 -43.63 31.82
CA ILE A 377 29.53 -42.64 30.78
C ILE A 377 30.82 -42.18 30.12
N GLU A 378 30.69 -41.70 28.89
CA GLU A 378 31.75 -41.04 28.16
C GLU A 378 31.29 -39.63 27.78
N PHE A 379 32.21 -38.67 27.81
CA PHE A 379 31.91 -37.26 27.58
C PHE A 379 33.11 -36.55 26.95
N SER A 380 32.86 -35.64 26.02
CA SER A 380 33.82 -34.64 25.56
C SER A 380 33.23 -33.24 25.62
N ALA A 381 34.03 -32.27 26.07
CA ALA A 381 33.65 -30.86 26.14
C ALA A 381 33.34 -30.24 24.78
N GLY A 382 33.81 -30.85 23.68
CA GLY A 382 33.50 -30.44 22.31
C GLY A 382 32.20 -31.04 21.76
N ASP A 383 31.56 -31.96 22.48
CA ASP A 383 30.28 -32.52 22.04
C ASP A 383 29.19 -31.44 22.02
N THR A 384 28.32 -31.49 21.02
CA THR A 384 27.28 -30.48 20.80
C THR A 384 25.87 -31.03 20.94
N LEU A 385 24.96 -30.11 21.19
CA LEU A 385 23.52 -30.31 21.31
C LEU A 385 22.87 -29.33 20.35
N LYS A 386 22.02 -29.83 19.45
CA LYS A 386 21.22 -28.95 18.58
C LYS A 386 19.79 -28.93 19.07
N LEU A 387 19.30 -27.74 19.34
CA LEU A 387 17.96 -27.46 19.83
C LEU A 387 17.21 -26.78 18.68
N THR A 388 16.20 -27.45 18.15
CA THR A 388 15.45 -26.94 16.98
C THR A 388 13.99 -26.75 17.35
N LEU A 389 13.46 -25.57 17.05
CA LEU A 389 12.03 -25.30 17.11
C LEU A 389 11.46 -25.29 15.70
N VAL A 390 10.43 -26.10 15.47
CA VAL A 390 9.71 -26.14 14.19
C VAL A 390 8.26 -25.75 14.43
N SER A 391 7.74 -24.83 13.61
CA SER A 391 6.32 -24.47 13.58
C SER A 391 5.61 -25.21 12.45
N GLU A 392 4.38 -25.68 12.69
CA GLU A 392 3.51 -26.23 11.65
C GLU A 392 2.10 -25.64 11.75
N ASN A 393 1.48 -25.38 10.59
CA ASN A 393 0.07 -24.99 10.44
C ASN A 393 -0.34 -23.80 11.33
N PHE A 394 0.51 -22.80 11.44
CA PHE A 394 0.34 -21.68 12.37
C PHE A 394 -0.57 -20.60 11.76
N LYS A 395 -1.78 -20.44 12.29
CA LYS A 395 -2.84 -19.54 11.83
C LYS A 395 -3.34 -18.71 13.00
N PHE A 396 -3.45 -17.40 12.79
CA PHE A 396 -3.97 -16.48 13.78
C PHE A 396 -5.50 -16.38 13.76
N ASP A 397 -6.09 -16.10 14.91
CA ASP A 397 -7.45 -15.60 15.06
C ASP A 397 -7.43 -14.06 14.94
N GLU A 398 -6.58 -13.45 15.77
CA GLU A 398 -6.29 -12.02 15.76
C GLU A 398 -4.88 -11.73 16.29
N PHE A 399 -4.30 -10.59 15.91
CA PHE A 399 -3.11 -10.06 16.56
C PHE A 399 -3.27 -8.56 16.82
N LEU A 400 -2.55 -8.06 17.83
CA LEU A 400 -2.41 -6.65 18.14
C LEU A 400 -0.93 -6.28 18.09
N GLY A 401 -0.61 -5.16 17.48
CA GLY A 401 0.77 -4.68 17.48
C GLY A 401 0.91 -3.26 16.94
N THR A 402 2.16 -2.82 16.88
CA THR A 402 2.56 -1.51 16.36
C THR A 402 3.43 -1.67 15.14
N VAL A 403 3.08 -0.99 14.05
CA VAL A 403 3.82 -1.01 12.79
C VAL A 403 5.20 -0.38 12.98
N MET A 404 6.26 -1.13 12.72
CA MET A 404 7.65 -0.67 12.84
C MET A 404 8.25 -0.31 11.49
N VAL A 405 7.87 -1.04 10.45
CA VAL A 405 8.21 -0.73 9.05
C VAL A 405 6.96 -0.19 8.34
N PRO A 406 6.99 1.03 7.77
CA PRO A 406 5.82 1.61 7.13
C PRO A 406 5.41 0.76 5.92
N TYR A 407 4.14 0.35 5.88
CA TYR A 407 3.59 -0.36 4.74
C TYR A 407 3.10 0.64 3.70
N THR A 408 3.72 0.67 2.51
CA THR A 408 3.21 1.45 1.37
C THR A 408 2.87 0.49 0.25
N ARG A 409 1.61 0.53 -0.19
CA ARG A 409 1.20 -0.29 -1.32
C ARG A 409 1.57 0.41 -2.63
N GLU A 410 2.75 0.10 -3.16
CA GLU A 410 3.25 0.72 -4.40
C GLU A 410 2.59 0.17 -5.67
N ALA A 411 2.21 -1.12 -5.67
CA ALA A 411 1.71 -1.82 -6.85
C ALA A 411 0.30 -1.39 -7.30
N ASP A 412 -0.50 -0.80 -6.41
CA ASP A 412 -1.90 -0.43 -6.69
C ASP A 412 -2.07 1.10 -6.80
N THR A 413 -1.42 1.67 -7.82
CA THR A 413 -1.86 2.95 -8.39
C THR A 413 -3.25 2.72 -8.99
N GLN A 414 -4.31 2.81 -8.19
CA GLN A 414 -5.67 2.66 -8.71
C GLN A 414 -5.98 3.83 -9.62
N LYS A 415 -5.95 3.58 -10.93
CA LYS A 415 -6.26 4.58 -11.95
C LYS A 415 -7.76 4.55 -12.21
N VAL A 416 -8.45 5.58 -11.77
CA VAL A 416 -9.82 5.84 -12.19
C VAL A 416 -9.78 6.83 -13.33
N ALA A 417 -10.11 6.34 -14.53
CA ALA A 417 -10.40 7.17 -15.67
C ALA A 417 -11.79 7.77 -15.47
N ILE A 418 -11.83 9.08 -15.27
CA ILE A 418 -13.05 9.88 -15.34
C ILE A 418 -13.09 10.41 -16.76
N ASN A 419 -13.87 9.73 -17.61
CA ASN A 419 -14.15 10.23 -18.94
C ASN A 419 -14.99 11.48 -18.79
N LEU A 420 -14.49 12.59 -19.33
CA LEU A 420 -15.39 13.69 -19.60
C LEU A 420 -16.33 13.23 -20.73
N PRO A 421 -17.56 13.72 -20.79
CA PRO A 421 -18.46 13.37 -21.89
C PRO A 421 -17.91 13.73 -23.25
N LYS A 422 -18.59 13.26 -24.31
CA LYS A 422 -18.16 13.22 -25.73
C LYS A 422 -16.89 14.04 -25.99
N PRO A 423 -15.77 13.38 -26.33
CA PRO A 423 -14.49 14.07 -26.46
C PRO A 423 -14.64 15.23 -27.44
N MET A 424 -14.42 16.46 -26.97
CA MET A 424 -14.34 17.62 -27.85
C MET A 424 -13.32 17.29 -28.95
N ASN A 425 -13.57 17.70 -30.20
CA ASN A 425 -12.57 17.44 -31.24
C ASN A 425 -11.24 18.11 -30.84
N GLU A 426 -10.09 17.52 -31.23
CA GLU A 426 -8.78 18.01 -30.79
C GLU A 426 -8.54 19.47 -31.21
N THR A 427 -9.08 19.89 -32.35
CA THR A 427 -8.97 21.27 -32.86
C THR A 427 -9.66 22.28 -31.93
N MET A 428 -10.82 21.95 -31.37
CA MET A 428 -11.53 22.78 -30.40
C MET A 428 -10.77 22.82 -29.07
N LYS A 429 -10.29 21.68 -28.57
CA LYS A 429 -9.47 21.63 -27.35
C LYS A 429 -8.23 22.51 -27.47
N ASP A 430 -7.52 22.40 -28.59
CA ASP A 430 -6.34 23.23 -28.89
C ASP A 430 -6.67 24.72 -28.93
N SER A 431 -7.85 25.09 -29.44
CA SER A 431 -8.28 26.48 -29.44
C SER A 431 -8.54 27.00 -28.02
N LEU A 432 -9.15 26.18 -27.16
CA LEU A 432 -9.49 26.58 -25.78
C LEU A 432 -8.29 26.56 -24.84
N ARG A 433 -7.32 25.66 -25.04
CA ARG A 433 -6.09 25.55 -24.23
C ARG A 433 -5.38 26.90 -24.13
N ASN A 434 -5.04 27.31 -22.90
CA ASN A 434 -4.41 28.59 -22.56
C ASN A 434 -5.24 29.87 -22.84
N HIS A 435 -6.39 29.75 -23.49
CA HIS A 435 -7.27 30.88 -23.81
C HIS A 435 -8.48 30.93 -22.88
N VAL A 436 -9.01 29.77 -22.50
CA VAL A 436 -10.08 29.63 -21.50
C VAL A 436 -9.51 28.97 -20.27
N LEU A 437 -9.80 29.54 -19.10
CA LEU A 437 -9.45 28.96 -17.81
C LEU A 437 -10.72 28.69 -17.02
N LEU A 438 -10.93 27.43 -16.66
CA LEU A 438 -11.89 26.99 -15.66
C LEU A 438 -11.41 27.40 -14.27
N ALA A 439 -12.28 28.01 -13.48
CA ALA A 439 -12.00 28.44 -12.11
C ALA A 439 -12.63 27.46 -11.10
N LEU A 440 -11.83 27.00 -10.14
CA LEU A 440 -12.25 26.14 -9.02
C LEU A 440 -13.00 24.86 -9.44
N VAL A 441 -12.26 23.92 -10.04
CA VAL A 441 -12.77 22.59 -10.36
C VAL A 441 -12.47 21.65 -9.20
N ASN A 442 -13.52 21.17 -8.54
CA ASN A 442 -13.44 20.26 -7.41
C ASN A 442 -13.98 18.86 -7.76
N SER A 443 -13.44 17.84 -7.10
CA SER A 443 -13.95 16.47 -7.16
C SER A 443 -14.02 15.90 -5.75
N ASP A 444 -15.19 15.39 -5.37
CA ASP A 444 -15.39 14.73 -4.08
C ASP A 444 -15.03 13.25 -4.17
N VAL A 445 -14.38 12.76 -3.12
CA VAL A 445 -13.94 11.37 -2.99
C VAL A 445 -14.41 10.86 -1.64
N THR A 446 -15.23 9.82 -1.67
CA THR A 446 -15.72 9.14 -0.48
C THR A 446 -15.05 7.78 -0.38
N CYS A 447 -14.31 7.54 0.69
CA CYS A 447 -13.72 6.24 1.01
C CYS A 447 -14.54 5.59 2.12
N THR A 448 -14.96 4.34 1.93
CA THR A 448 -15.63 3.51 2.94
C THR A 448 -14.79 2.27 3.18
N THR A 449 -14.41 1.98 4.41
CA THR A 449 -13.63 0.79 4.74
C THR A 449 -14.51 -0.36 5.16
N LYS A 450 -14.14 -1.58 4.77
CA LYS A 450 -14.74 -2.83 5.20
C LYS A 450 -13.64 -3.70 5.79
N THR A 451 -13.78 -4.04 7.07
CA THR A 451 -12.85 -4.87 7.84
C THR A 451 -13.65 -5.77 8.78
N ASN A 452 -13.00 -6.69 9.49
CA ASN A 452 -13.67 -7.41 10.58
C ASN A 452 -14.04 -6.48 11.74
N ASP A 453 -15.12 -6.77 12.47
CA ASP A 453 -15.75 -5.87 13.47
C ASP A 453 -14.84 -5.46 14.63
N ARG A 454 -13.80 -6.23 14.93
CA ARG A 454 -12.81 -5.93 15.97
C ARG A 454 -11.51 -5.34 15.42
N ALA A 455 -11.30 -5.42 14.11
CA ALA A 455 -10.08 -4.95 13.48
C ALA A 455 -10.06 -3.42 13.42
N PHE A 456 -8.88 -2.83 13.59
CA PHE A 456 -8.68 -1.40 13.44
C PHE A 456 -7.25 -1.07 13.02
N ILE A 457 -7.10 0.10 12.40
CA ILE A 457 -5.81 0.76 12.17
C ILE A 457 -5.89 2.18 12.71
N ASP A 458 -4.99 2.54 13.63
CA ASP A 458 -5.00 3.87 14.25
C ASP A 458 -4.74 5.00 13.24
N THR A 459 -3.89 4.77 12.24
CA THR A 459 -3.54 5.77 11.24
C THR A 459 -3.34 5.14 9.88
N MET A 460 -4.00 5.70 8.88
CA MET A 460 -3.80 5.34 7.47
C MET A 460 -3.69 6.63 6.66
N ILE A 461 -2.76 6.70 5.72
CA ILE A 461 -2.54 7.86 4.86
C ILE A 461 -2.92 7.47 3.45
N VAL A 462 -3.75 8.28 2.80
CA VAL A 462 -4.08 8.10 1.39
C VAL A 462 -3.66 9.33 0.59
N ASN A 463 -2.82 9.07 -0.40
CA ASN A 463 -2.30 10.06 -1.32
C ASN A 463 -3.09 10.00 -2.63
N PHE A 464 -3.91 11.01 -2.87
CA PHE A 464 -4.64 11.20 -4.11
C PHE A 464 -3.80 12.03 -5.08
N LYS A 465 -3.70 11.60 -6.33
CA LYS A 465 -3.03 12.31 -7.42
C LYS A 465 -3.98 12.34 -8.61
N ALA A 466 -4.40 13.53 -9.04
CA ALA A 466 -5.15 13.72 -10.28
C ALA A 466 -4.18 14.12 -11.39
N SER A 467 -4.36 13.56 -12.58
CA SER A 467 -3.54 13.84 -13.76
C SER A 467 -4.38 13.77 -15.03
N ALA A 468 -3.99 14.53 -16.06
CA ALA A 468 -4.66 14.50 -17.36
C ALA A 468 -4.03 13.39 -18.23
N MET A 469 -4.86 12.54 -18.84
CA MET A 469 -4.37 11.56 -19.82
C MET A 469 -3.74 12.31 -21.00
N GLY A 470 -2.52 11.91 -21.40
CA GLY A 470 -1.73 12.62 -22.43
C GLY A 470 -0.95 13.85 -21.93
N PHE A 471 -1.23 14.37 -20.74
CA PHE A 471 -0.56 15.53 -20.13
C PHE A 471 -0.06 15.23 -18.70
N PRO A 472 0.88 14.28 -18.52
CA PRO A 472 1.28 13.80 -17.19
C PRO A 472 1.97 14.86 -16.32
N ALA A 473 2.45 15.96 -16.90
CA ALA A 473 3.05 17.08 -16.17
C ALA A 473 2.01 17.90 -15.38
N ALA A 474 0.75 17.94 -15.83
CA ALA A 474 -0.34 18.58 -15.11
C ALA A 474 -0.87 17.63 -14.04
N ARG A 475 -0.40 17.83 -12.80
CA ARG A 475 -0.77 17.02 -11.65
C ARG A 475 -1.18 17.90 -10.48
N ASP A 476 -2.30 17.54 -9.86
CA ASP A 476 -2.67 17.98 -8.53
C ASP A 476 -2.59 16.79 -7.57
N SER A 477 -2.15 17.02 -6.34
CA SER A 477 -2.13 15.97 -5.32
C SER A 477 -2.59 16.47 -3.97
N SER A 478 -3.30 15.59 -3.26
CA SER A 478 -3.75 15.83 -1.91
C SER A 478 -3.46 14.58 -1.08
N THR A 479 -2.96 14.79 0.13
CA THR A 479 -2.74 13.73 1.11
C THR A 479 -3.79 13.87 2.20
N VAL A 480 -4.37 12.75 2.59
CA VAL A 480 -5.33 12.67 3.69
C VAL A 480 -4.82 11.66 4.71
N ARG A 481 -4.87 12.04 5.98
CA ARG A 481 -4.64 11.15 7.11
C ARG A 481 -6.00 10.73 7.67
N PHE A 482 -6.22 9.44 7.74
CA PHE A 482 -7.33 8.80 8.41
C PHE A 482 -6.87 8.35 9.80
N GLU A 483 -7.73 8.56 10.79
CA GLU A 483 -7.49 8.14 12.16
C GLU A 483 -8.55 7.12 12.58
N ASN A 484 -8.13 6.11 13.34
CA ASN A 484 -9.00 5.07 13.90
C ASN A 484 -9.92 4.43 12.84
N VAL A 485 -9.31 3.91 11.78
CA VAL A 485 -9.98 3.21 10.68
C VAL A 485 -10.52 1.86 11.19
N ARG A 486 -11.83 1.67 11.11
CA ARG A 486 -12.57 0.47 11.52
C ARG A 486 -13.50 0.00 10.40
N ASN A 487 -14.27 -1.06 10.67
CA ASN A 487 -15.35 -1.46 9.78
C ASN A 487 -16.34 -0.30 9.56
N ASP A 488 -16.81 -0.13 8.34
CA ASP A 488 -17.72 0.93 7.86
C ASP A 488 -17.28 2.37 8.14
N SER A 489 -15.97 2.63 8.33
CA SER A 489 -15.49 4.01 8.48
C SER A 489 -15.59 4.75 7.14
N ILE A 490 -16.29 5.89 7.15
CA ILE A 490 -16.51 6.73 5.97
C ILE A 490 -15.67 8.00 6.07
N PHE A 491 -14.91 8.29 5.02
CA PHE A 491 -14.06 9.46 4.93
C PHE A 491 -14.33 10.19 3.61
N ASN A 492 -14.61 11.49 3.69
CA ASN A 492 -14.86 12.33 2.53
C ASN A 492 -13.70 13.30 2.30
N ARG A 493 -13.33 13.51 1.04
CA ARG A 493 -12.30 14.46 0.64
C ARG A 493 -12.64 15.15 -0.67
N THR A 494 -12.51 16.48 -0.71
CA THR A 494 -12.55 17.24 -1.96
C THR A 494 -11.14 17.47 -2.51
N LEU A 495 -10.92 17.10 -3.76
CA LEU A 495 -9.71 17.33 -4.52
C LEU A 495 -9.90 18.56 -5.42
N ASN A 496 -9.01 19.53 -5.33
CA ASN A 496 -8.92 20.61 -6.31
C ASN A 496 -8.14 20.08 -7.52
N ILE A 497 -8.81 19.96 -8.66
CA ILE A 497 -8.21 19.46 -9.91
C ILE A 497 -8.20 20.51 -11.01
N THR A 498 -8.28 21.79 -10.63
CA THR A 498 -8.34 22.93 -11.54
C THR A 498 -7.19 22.93 -12.57
N LYS A 499 -5.96 22.56 -12.18
CA LYS A 499 -4.84 22.56 -13.14
C LYS A 499 -4.97 21.44 -14.16
N VAL A 500 -5.48 20.29 -13.72
CA VAL A 500 -5.71 19.11 -14.56
C VAL A 500 -6.87 19.38 -15.54
N ALA A 501 -7.98 19.93 -15.06
CA ALA A 501 -9.14 20.25 -15.88
C ALA A 501 -8.85 21.33 -16.93
N ASN A 502 -8.01 22.32 -16.60
CA ASN A 502 -7.56 23.36 -17.53
C ASN A 502 -6.69 22.87 -18.70
N GLN A 503 -6.31 21.59 -18.75
CA GLN A 503 -5.71 20.99 -19.95
C GLN A 503 -6.74 20.60 -21.01
N PHE A 504 -8.04 20.68 -20.68
CA PHE A 504 -9.14 20.13 -21.47
C PHE A 504 -8.88 18.66 -21.88
N PRO A 505 -8.59 17.76 -20.92
CA PRO A 505 -8.32 16.36 -21.25
C PRO A 505 -9.61 15.60 -21.54
N ASP A 506 -9.56 14.56 -22.38
CA ASP A 506 -10.69 13.62 -22.51
C ASP A 506 -10.93 12.79 -21.26
N THR A 507 -9.86 12.55 -20.51
CA THR A 507 -9.89 11.68 -19.35
C THR A 507 -9.00 12.25 -18.26
N VAL A 508 -9.57 12.39 -17.06
CA VAL A 508 -8.81 12.63 -15.83
C VAL A 508 -8.51 11.30 -15.17
N ILE A 509 -7.24 11.05 -14.87
CA ILE A 509 -6.77 9.88 -14.14
C ILE A 509 -6.56 10.29 -12.69
N ILE A 510 -7.39 9.75 -11.79
CA ILE A 510 -7.16 9.82 -10.35
C ILE A 510 -6.45 8.55 -9.90
N THR A 511 -5.34 8.73 -9.18
CA THR A 511 -4.51 7.71 -8.56
C THR A 511 -4.62 7.83 -7.05
N SER A 512 -4.83 6.73 -6.35
CA SER A 512 -4.89 6.68 -4.89
C SER A 512 -3.88 5.67 -4.34
N ASN A 513 -2.91 6.16 -3.54
CA ASN A 513 -1.89 5.32 -2.93
C ASN A 513 -2.07 5.30 -1.41
N VAL A 514 -2.15 4.10 -0.82
CA VAL A 514 -2.36 3.92 0.62
C VAL A 514 -1.03 3.59 1.32
N THR A 515 -0.79 4.26 2.45
CA THR A 515 0.37 4.06 3.32
C THR A 515 -0.10 3.91 4.77
N VAL A 516 0.39 2.90 5.48
CA VAL A 516 0.28 2.78 6.94
C VAL A 516 1.62 3.20 7.55
N PRO A 517 1.70 4.35 8.24
CA PRO A 517 2.97 4.87 8.73
C PRO A 517 3.48 4.06 9.93
N ARG A 518 4.80 4.12 10.15
CA ARG A 518 5.46 3.63 11.37
C ARG A 518 4.83 4.28 12.62
N GLY A 519 4.71 3.50 13.70
CA GLY A 519 4.10 3.91 14.96
C GLY A 519 2.58 3.75 14.99
N THR A 520 1.98 3.25 13.92
CA THR A 520 0.54 2.97 13.88
C THR A 520 0.23 1.71 14.67
N ARG A 521 -0.66 1.81 15.66
CA ARG A 521 -1.23 0.62 16.32
C ARG A 521 -2.29 0.01 15.41
N MET A 522 -2.33 -1.31 15.34
CA MET A 522 -3.36 -2.02 14.59
C MET A 522 -3.76 -3.31 15.27
N ARG A 523 -5.04 -3.65 15.16
CA ARG A 523 -5.56 -4.97 15.46
C ARG A 523 -6.02 -5.60 14.15
N ALA A 524 -5.41 -6.71 13.81
CA ALA A 524 -5.82 -7.54 12.69
C ALA A 524 -6.64 -8.71 13.22
N CYS A 525 -7.77 -8.98 12.56
CA CYS A 525 -8.57 -10.18 12.83
C CYS A 525 -8.74 -10.91 11.49
N ASN A 526 -8.60 -12.23 11.46
CA ASN A 526 -8.84 -13.01 10.26
C ASN A 526 -10.35 -13.21 10.05
N SER A 527 -10.84 -13.10 8.81
CA SER A 527 -12.21 -13.50 8.48
C SER A 527 -12.29 -15.02 8.46
N HIS A 528 -13.30 -15.59 9.12
CA HIS A 528 -13.51 -17.04 9.16
C HIS A 528 -14.00 -17.62 7.81
N GLU A 529 -14.17 -16.79 6.78
CA GLU A 529 -14.76 -17.16 5.49
C GLU A 529 -13.74 -17.68 4.46
N ASP A 530 -12.45 -17.35 4.61
CA ASP A 530 -11.37 -17.79 3.71
C ASP A 530 -10.47 -18.85 4.38
N ASP A 531 -10.96 -20.09 4.51
CA ASP A 531 -10.22 -21.20 5.12
C ASP A 531 -9.04 -21.73 4.26
N ASN A 532 -8.81 -21.17 3.07
CA ASN A 532 -7.93 -21.75 2.04
C ASN A 532 -6.46 -21.32 2.05
N ASN A 533 -6.01 -20.37 2.89
CA ASN A 533 -4.60 -19.95 2.85
C ASN A 533 -3.72 -20.63 3.89
N SER A 534 -2.55 -21.05 3.39
CA SER A 534 -1.38 -21.64 4.06
C SER A 534 -0.54 -20.63 4.85
N GLY A 535 -0.95 -19.36 4.92
CA GLY A 535 -0.15 -18.28 5.50
C GLY A 535 -0.38 -18.06 7.00
N ILE A 536 0.61 -17.46 7.64
CA ILE A 536 0.62 -17.08 9.06
C ILE A 536 -0.08 -15.73 9.22
N GLY A 537 -1.40 -15.73 9.04
CA GLY A 537 -2.25 -14.55 9.28
C GLY A 537 -2.32 -13.54 8.12
N LYS A 538 -3.52 -13.00 7.88
CA LYS A 538 -3.78 -12.04 6.81
C LYS A 538 -4.81 -10.99 7.26
N MET A 539 -4.40 -9.73 7.36
CA MET A 539 -5.39 -8.64 7.48
C MET A 539 -5.78 -8.17 6.08
N THR A 540 -7.09 -8.27 5.77
CA THR A 540 -7.66 -7.74 4.53
C THR A 540 -8.52 -6.52 4.85
N ILE A 541 -8.17 -5.35 4.31
CA ILE A 541 -8.97 -4.13 4.40
C ILE A 541 -9.47 -3.78 3.01
N THR A 542 -10.78 -3.83 2.80
CA THR A 542 -11.37 -3.37 1.55
C THR A 542 -11.81 -1.93 1.71
N MET A 543 -11.16 -0.99 1.02
CA MET A 543 -11.59 0.40 0.94
C MET A 543 -12.37 0.62 -0.36
N GLY A 544 -13.69 0.73 -0.26
CA GLY A 544 -14.53 1.21 -1.35
C GLY A 544 -14.36 2.71 -1.53
N THR A 545 -13.80 3.13 -2.65
CA THR A 545 -13.66 4.54 -3.01
C THR A 545 -14.66 4.90 -4.09
N ARG A 546 -15.51 5.89 -3.80
CA ARG A 546 -16.39 6.55 -4.73
C ARG A 546 -15.80 7.90 -5.09
N TYR A 547 -15.64 8.14 -6.39
CA TYR A 547 -15.23 9.42 -6.96
C TYR A 547 -16.46 10.07 -7.56
N ASP A 548 -16.85 11.22 -7.02
CA ASP A 548 -17.86 12.11 -7.60
C ASP A 548 -17.11 13.33 -8.15
N PHE A 549 -17.02 13.46 -9.47
CA PHE A 549 -16.61 14.71 -10.10
C PHE A 549 -17.81 15.65 -10.05
N LEU A 550 -17.74 16.69 -9.21
CA LEU A 550 -18.80 17.69 -9.03
C LEU A 550 -18.18 19.07 -9.26
N SER A 551 -18.20 19.53 -10.50
CA SER A 551 -17.63 20.83 -10.84
C SER A 551 -18.71 21.84 -11.15
N SER A 552 -18.73 22.95 -10.42
CA SER A 552 -19.32 24.19 -10.94
C SER A 552 -18.50 24.64 -12.15
N ILE A 553 -19.16 25.02 -13.23
CA ILE A 553 -18.47 25.57 -14.40
C ILE A 553 -18.37 27.08 -14.25
N ASP A 554 -17.24 27.53 -13.72
CA ASP A 554 -16.82 28.93 -13.78
C ASP A 554 -15.65 29.05 -14.74
N TRP A 555 -15.56 30.15 -15.47
CA TRP A 555 -14.58 30.31 -16.52
C TRP A 555 -14.16 31.77 -16.71
N SER A 556 -12.95 31.97 -17.23
CA SER A 556 -12.44 33.27 -17.68
C SER A 556 -11.80 33.09 -19.05
N VAL A 557 -11.99 34.07 -19.93
CA VAL A 557 -11.35 34.08 -21.26
C VAL A 557 -10.17 35.03 -21.21
N MET A 558 -8.97 34.49 -21.31
CA MET A 558 -7.71 35.22 -21.21
C MET A 558 -7.34 35.90 -22.53
N LEU A 559 -7.61 35.21 -23.64
CA LEU A 559 -7.27 35.64 -24.99
C LEU A 559 -8.40 35.28 -25.95
N PRO A 560 -8.58 36.02 -27.06
CA PRO A 560 -9.61 35.69 -28.02
C PRO A 560 -9.41 34.29 -28.59
N THR A 561 -10.43 33.45 -28.51
CA THR A 561 -10.39 32.05 -28.96
C THR A 561 -11.62 31.70 -29.77
N TYR A 562 -11.57 30.61 -30.53
CA TYR A 562 -12.65 30.21 -31.42
C TYR A 562 -13.28 28.90 -30.96
N LEU A 563 -14.61 28.93 -30.86
CA LEU A 563 -15.44 27.77 -30.60
C LEU A 563 -16.25 27.47 -31.86
N ASP A 564 -16.01 26.31 -32.43
CA ASP A 564 -16.80 25.79 -33.55
C ASP A 564 -18.20 25.42 -33.05
N LEU A 565 -19.24 26.02 -33.62
CA LEU A 565 -20.64 25.76 -33.23
C LEU A 565 -21.28 24.69 -34.13
N GLY A 566 -20.50 24.10 -35.03
CA GLY A 566 -20.99 23.11 -35.97
C GLY A 566 -21.76 23.73 -37.14
N GLY A 567 -22.36 22.86 -37.95
CA GLY A 567 -23.10 23.29 -39.13
C GLY A 567 -24.27 22.39 -39.45
N SER A 568 -25.23 22.95 -40.17
CA SER A 568 -26.43 22.25 -40.62
C SER A 568 -26.59 22.40 -42.13
N ARG A 569 -27.22 21.40 -42.75
CA ARG A 569 -27.57 21.44 -44.17
C ARG A 569 -29.01 21.92 -44.29
N PHE A 570 -29.27 22.85 -45.20
CA PHE A 570 -30.62 23.32 -45.50
C PHE A 570 -30.93 23.19 -46.99
N SER A 571 -32.19 22.89 -47.30
CA SER A 571 -32.68 22.88 -48.67
C SER A 571 -33.14 24.27 -49.07
N VAL A 572 -32.70 24.74 -50.23
CA VAL A 572 -33.15 26.02 -50.77
C VAL A 572 -34.59 25.81 -51.25
N MET A 573 -35.55 26.37 -50.52
CA MET A 573 -36.97 26.17 -50.81
C MET A 573 -37.34 26.66 -52.22
N GLU A 574 -38.24 25.95 -52.89
CA GLU A 574 -38.70 26.23 -54.26
C GLU A 574 -39.17 27.68 -54.52
N PRO A 575 -39.84 28.39 -53.57
CA PRO A 575 -40.22 29.80 -53.73
C PRO A 575 -39.03 30.77 -53.88
N LEU A 576 -37.82 30.39 -53.45
CA LEU A 576 -36.62 31.22 -53.64
C LEU A 576 -36.17 31.28 -55.11
N ARG A 577 -36.71 30.40 -55.99
CA ARG A 577 -36.51 30.47 -57.45
C ARG A 577 -37.05 31.77 -58.06
N PHE A 578 -38.06 32.40 -57.45
CA PHE A 578 -38.56 33.71 -57.90
C PHE A 578 -37.55 34.83 -57.67
N ILE A 579 -36.75 34.74 -56.60
CA ILE A 579 -35.67 35.69 -56.33
C ILE A 579 -34.58 35.53 -57.39
N LYS A 580 -34.33 34.31 -57.91
CA LYS A 580 -33.37 34.07 -58.99
C LYS A 580 -33.65 34.89 -60.25
N LYS A 581 -34.93 35.16 -60.53
CA LYS A 581 -35.37 35.91 -61.72
C LYS A 581 -35.12 37.42 -61.62
N LEU A 582 -34.88 37.97 -60.43
CA LEU A 582 -34.66 39.40 -60.23
C LEU A 582 -33.24 39.81 -60.66
N GLU A 583 -33.11 40.92 -61.37
CA GLU A 583 -31.82 41.56 -61.66
C GLU A 583 -31.43 42.55 -60.55
N SER A 584 -30.12 42.81 -60.37
CA SER A 584 -29.59 43.74 -59.35
C SER A 584 -30.11 43.50 -57.92
N ARG A 585 -30.24 42.23 -57.54
CA ARG A 585 -30.73 41.79 -56.23
C ARG A 585 -29.90 42.29 -55.07
N LEU A 586 -30.60 42.74 -54.05
CA LEU A 586 -30.06 43.03 -52.73
C LEU A 586 -30.92 42.34 -51.68
N VAL A 587 -30.32 41.54 -50.82
CA VAL A 587 -31.02 40.97 -49.67
C VAL A 587 -30.45 41.60 -48.41
N THR A 588 -31.29 42.30 -47.67
CA THR A 588 -30.97 42.80 -46.34
C THR A 588 -31.62 41.91 -45.30
N MET A 589 -30.81 41.28 -44.46
CA MET A 589 -31.26 40.55 -43.30
C MET A 589 -31.05 41.40 -42.05
N ASN A 590 -32.13 41.69 -41.33
CA ASN A 590 -32.10 42.36 -40.04
C ASN A 590 -32.07 41.28 -38.95
N LEU A 591 -30.99 41.21 -38.18
CA LEU A 591 -30.78 40.31 -37.06
C LEU A 591 -31.13 41.03 -35.77
N LYS A 592 -31.80 40.34 -34.86
CA LYS A 592 -32.00 40.75 -33.47
C LYS A 592 -31.38 39.68 -32.58
N ILE A 593 -30.31 40.04 -31.89
CA ILE A 593 -29.51 39.15 -31.05
C ILE A 593 -29.72 39.53 -29.60
N ARG A 594 -30.23 38.60 -28.79
CA ARG A 594 -30.34 38.74 -27.34
C ARG A 594 -29.37 37.76 -26.69
N ASN A 595 -28.46 38.29 -25.89
CA ASN A 595 -27.55 37.48 -25.09
C ASN A 595 -28.04 37.45 -23.65
N SER A 596 -28.43 36.27 -23.17
CA SER A 596 -28.72 36.04 -21.75
C SER A 596 -27.57 35.34 -21.02
N SER A 597 -26.50 35.00 -21.74
CA SER A 597 -25.23 34.54 -21.17
C SER A 597 -24.28 35.69 -20.83
N ASN A 598 -23.33 35.41 -19.94
CA ASN A 598 -22.20 36.31 -19.64
C ASN A 598 -21.02 36.14 -20.62
N MET A 599 -21.23 35.50 -21.77
CA MET A 599 -20.18 35.26 -22.75
C MET A 599 -20.11 36.41 -23.76
N HIS A 600 -19.00 37.14 -23.79
CA HIS A 600 -18.69 38.12 -24.82
C HIS A 600 -18.16 37.40 -26.05
N MET A 601 -18.83 37.55 -27.19
CA MET A 601 -18.40 36.85 -28.39
C MET A 601 -18.73 37.60 -29.68
N ARG A 602 -18.09 37.16 -30.77
CA ARG A 602 -18.47 37.47 -32.14
C ARG A 602 -18.84 36.20 -32.87
N LEU A 603 -19.91 36.24 -33.64
CA LEU A 603 -20.32 35.13 -34.49
C LEU A 603 -19.83 35.34 -35.91
N TYR A 604 -19.31 34.26 -36.48
CA TYR A 604 -18.91 34.11 -37.86
C TYR A 604 -19.68 32.94 -38.47
N SER A 605 -19.85 32.99 -39.78
CA SER A 605 -20.66 32.03 -40.49
C SER A 605 -20.24 31.93 -41.94
N LEU A 606 -20.05 30.70 -42.41
CA LEU A 606 -19.83 30.40 -43.82
C LEU A 606 -20.95 29.50 -44.34
N ILE A 607 -21.42 29.82 -45.54
CA ILE A 607 -22.40 29.01 -46.27
C ILE A 607 -21.70 28.44 -47.51
N ALA A 608 -21.80 27.12 -47.70
CA ALA A 608 -21.27 26.41 -48.85
C ALA A 608 -22.39 25.96 -49.80
N PRO A 609 -22.25 26.19 -51.12
CA PRO A 609 -23.10 25.56 -52.13
C PRO A 609 -22.78 24.06 -52.26
N ARG A 610 -23.65 23.29 -52.93
CA ARG A 610 -23.64 21.81 -53.01
C ARG A 610 -22.28 21.19 -53.30
N LYS A 611 -21.47 21.80 -54.17
CA LYS A 611 -20.14 21.30 -54.56
C LYS A 611 -19.08 21.44 -53.47
N LEU A 612 -19.30 22.30 -52.48
CA LEU A 612 -18.36 22.64 -51.41
C LEU A 612 -18.87 22.22 -50.02
N ILE A 613 -20.05 21.58 -49.94
CA ILE A 613 -20.65 21.14 -48.67
C ILE A 613 -19.70 20.21 -47.92
N ASP A 614 -19.26 19.12 -48.54
CA ASP A 614 -18.41 18.16 -47.84
C ASP A 614 -17.06 18.78 -47.46
N THR A 615 -16.53 19.71 -48.28
CA THR A 615 -15.31 20.47 -47.98
C THR A 615 -15.47 21.42 -46.79
N LEU A 616 -16.61 22.12 -46.69
CA LEU A 616 -16.91 23.00 -45.56
C LEU A 616 -17.18 22.19 -44.29
N ASP A 617 -17.91 21.09 -44.40
CA ASP A 617 -18.25 20.21 -43.28
C ASP A 617 -16.99 19.54 -42.71
N SER A 618 -16.04 19.13 -43.56
CA SER A 618 -14.78 18.51 -43.14
C SER A 618 -13.64 19.49 -42.82
N MET A 619 -13.87 20.81 -42.93
CA MET A 619 -12.82 21.82 -42.77
C MET A 619 -12.34 21.90 -41.31
N SER A 620 -11.03 22.12 -41.11
CA SER A 620 -10.50 22.41 -39.77
C SER A 620 -10.99 23.78 -39.27
N THR A 621 -11.19 23.94 -37.96
CA THR A 621 -11.60 25.23 -37.37
C THR A 621 -10.60 26.34 -37.70
N ASN A 622 -9.30 26.05 -37.74
CA ASN A 622 -8.27 27.04 -38.09
C ASN A 622 -8.40 27.55 -39.53
N ASP A 623 -8.70 26.66 -40.48
CA ASP A 623 -8.88 27.07 -41.87
C ASP A 623 -10.21 27.78 -42.08
N PHE A 624 -11.26 27.37 -41.36
CA PHE A 624 -12.51 28.11 -41.29
C PHE A 624 -12.27 29.54 -40.79
N VAL A 625 -11.54 29.72 -39.68
CA VAL A 625 -11.21 31.04 -39.11
C VAL A 625 -10.50 31.92 -40.13
N LYS A 626 -9.50 31.37 -40.84
CA LYS A 626 -8.76 32.11 -41.87
C LYS A 626 -9.69 32.56 -43.00
N LEU A 627 -10.56 31.67 -43.49
CA LEU A 627 -11.50 31.99 -44.56
C LEU A 627 -12.54 33.01 -44.11
N ALA A 628 -13.13 32.83 -42.93
CA ALA A 628 -14.19 33.69 -42.41
C ALA A 628 -13.71 35.09 -42.05
N ARG A 629 -12.43 35.29 -41.70
CA ARG A 629 -11.91 36.59 -41.25
C ARG A 629 -11.09 37.34 -42.29
N SER A 630 -10.63 36.68 -43.34
CA SER A 630 -9.90 37.36 -44.41
C SER A 630 -10.88 37.88 -45.47
N LYS A 631 -11.00 39.20 -45.57
CA LYS A 631 -11.88 39.87 -46.52
C LYS A 631 -11.66 39.35 -47.94
N GLY A 632 -12.71 38.78 -48.55
CA GLY A 632 -12.73 38.30 -49.93
C GLY A 632 -12.15 36.90 -50.17
N ASN A 633 -11.53 36.25 -49.18
CA ASN A 633 -10.91 34.94 -49.36
C ASN A 633 -11.95 33.82 -49.45
N SER A 634 -12.97 33.84 -48.58
CA SER A 634 -14.10 32.92 -48.62
C SER A 634 -14.84 32.98 -49.96
N GLU A 635 -15.10 34.20 -50.43
CA GLU A 635 -15.82 34.50 -51.66
C GLU A 635 -15.03 34.05 -52.89
N ALA A 636 -13.71 34.25 -52.90
CA ALA A 636 -12.82 33.78 -53.97
C ALA A 636 -12.80 32.25 -54.11
N LEU A 637 -13.07 31.52 -53.03
CA LEU A 637 -13.19 30.05 -53.03
C LEU A 637 -14.62 29.55 -53.24
N GLY A 638 -15.59 30.44 -53.46
CA GLY A 638 -16.98 30.09 -53.73
C GLY A 638 -17.84 29.84 -52.49
N TYR A 639 -17.38 30.25 -51.30
CA TYR A 639 -18.20 30.29 -50.08
C TYR A 639 -18.87 31.65 -49.91
N VAL A 640 -19.98 31.68 -49.18
CA VAL A 640 -20.62 32.93 -48.76
C VAL A 640 -20.28 33.20 -47.30
N ASN A 641 -19.56 34.30 -47.06
CA ASN A 641 -19.30 34.79 -45.71
C ASN A 641 -20.46 35.64 -45.23
N PHE A 642 -21.37 34.99 -44.52
CA PHE A 642 -22.68 35.54 -44.21
C PHE A 642 -22.61 36.77 -43.29
N PHE A 643 -21.68 36.79 -42.34
CA PHE A 643 -21.50 37.92 -41.42
C PHE A 643 -20.35 38.86 -41.83
N GLY A 644 -19.70 38.58 -42.96
CA GLY A 644 -18.49 39.28 -43.38
C GLY A 644 -17.29 39.02 -42.47
N SER A 645 -16.15 39.60 -42.84
CA SER A 645 -14.85 39.40 -42.17
C SER A 645 -14.81 39.90 -40.71
N ASP A 646 -15.70 40.84 -40.36
CA ASP A 646 -15.77 41.43 -39.03
C ASP A 646 -16.66 40.62 -38.07
N GLY A 647 -17.52 39.75 -38.61
CA GLY A 647 -18.50 38.98 -37.86
C GLY A 647 -19.60 39.85 -37.25
N VAL A 648 -20.52 39.21 -36.51
CA VAL A 648 -21.54 39.92 -35.74
C VAL A 648 -21.20 39.89 -34.26
N PHE A 649 -21.14 41.07 -33.64
CA PHE A 649 -20.94 41.19 -32.20
C PHE A 649 -22.21 40.76 -31.45
N VAL A 650 -22.03 39.87 -30.47
CA VAL A 650 -23.06 39.50 -29.50
C VAL A 650 -22.95 40.47 -28.32
N PRO A 651 -24.04 41.14 -27.93
CA PRO A 651 -23.95 42.18 -26.93
C PRO A 651 -23.82 41.57 -25.51
N PRO A 652 -23.49 42.37 -24.48
CA PRO A 652 -23.39 41.88 -23.09
C PRO A 652 -24.69 41.26 -22.56
N ARG A 653 -24.63 40.60 -21.40
CA ARG A 653 -25.79 39.95 -20.77
C ARG A 653 -27.01 40.88 -20.67
N ASP A 654 -28.19 40.32 -20.90
CA ASP A 654 -29.50 40.95 -20.80
C ASP A 654 -29.70 42.17 -21.71
N SER A 655 -28.88 42.26 -22.76
CA SER A 655 -29.01 43.29 -23.79
C SER A 655 -29.42 42.69 -25.14
N THR A 656 -30.07 43.52 -25.95
CA THR A 656 -30.47 43.15 -27.31
C THR A 656 -29.78 44.07 -28.30
N PHE A 657 -29.21 43.48 -29.35
CA PHE A 657 -28.54 44.18 -30.43
C PHE A 657 -29.22 43.89 -31.74
N GLU A 658 -29.45 44.93 -32.54
CA GLU A 658 -29.95 44.81 -33.91
C GLU A 658 -28.81 45.02 -34.88
N ASN A 659 -28.62 44.09 -35.82
CA ASN A 659 -27.60 44.18 -36.85
C ASN A 659 -28.19 43.94 -38.23
N ASN A 660 -27.61 44.55 -39.27
CA ASN A 660 -28.05 44.36 -40.65
C ASN A 660 -26.95 43.72 -41.47
N VAL A 661 -27.24 42.54 -42.01
CA VAL A 661 -26.40 41.84 -42.97
C VAL A 661 -26.94 42.10 -44.36
N VAL A 662 -26.08 42.50 -45.28
CA VAL A 662 -26.46 42.72 -46.68
C VAL A 662 -25.73 41.68 -47.52
N LEU A 663 -26.49 40.82 -48.20
CA LEU A 663 -25.96 39.89 -49.18
C LEU A 663 -26.00 40.53 -50.56
N ASP A 664 -24.85 40.58 -51.22
CA ASP A 664 -24.74 41.09 -52.58
C ASP A 664 -25.26 40.08 -53.62
N HIS A 665 -25.39 40.54 -54.86
CA HIS A 665 -25.89 39.73 -55.97
C HIS A 665 -25.12 38.42 -56.18
N ASN A 666 -23.80 38.43 -56.01
CA ASN A 666 -22.94 37.28 -56.26
C ASN A 666 -23.03 36.26 -55.13
N GLN A 667 -23.11 36.72 -53.89
CA GLN A 667 -23.33 35.89 -52.70
C GLN A 667 -24.70 35.21 -52.77
N LEU A 668 -25.74 35.95 -53.17
CA LEU A 668 -27.09 35.39 -53.36
C LEU A 668 -27.14 34.38 -54.50
N GLU A 669 -26.52 34.68 -55.65
CA GLU A 669 -26.39 33.72 -56.76
C GLU A 669 -25.70 32.43 -56.32
N THR A 670 -24.67 32.54 -55.48
CA THR A 670 -23.93 31.36 -54.97
C THR A 670 -24.84 30.45 -54.15
N ILE A 671 -25.70 31.01 -53.29
CA ILE A 671 -26.68 30.24 -52.49
C ILE A 671 -27.79 29.68 -53.40
N LEU A 672 -28.37 30.52 -54.27
CA LEU A 672 -29.54 30.19 -55.08
C LEU A 672 -29.25 29.26 -56.28
N ASN A 673 -27.99 29.13 -56.69
CA ASN A 673 -27.57 28.16 -57.72
C ASN A 673 -27.41 26.74 -57.18
N SER A 674 -27.76 26.50 -55.93
CA SER A 674 -27.66 25.22 -55.26
C SER A 674 -29.01 24.77 -54.71
N ASP A 675 -29.37 23.49 -54.87
CA ASP A 675 -30.61 22.94 -54.28
C ASP A 675 -30.46 22.72 -52.76
N THR A 676 -29.23 22.57 -52.29
CA THR A 676 -28.87 22.32 -50.89
C THR A 676 -27.62 23.10 -50.56
N CYS A 677 -27.58 23.70 -49.37
CA CYS A 677 -26.41 24.39 -48.85
C CYS A 677 -26.04 23.81 -47.48
N SER A 678 -24.76 23.93 -47.10
CA SER A 678 -24.33 23.75 -45.72
C SER A 678 -24.07 25.11 -45.11
N TRP A 679 -24.45 25.27 -43.84
CA TRP A 679 -24.25 26.47 -43.06
C TRP A 679 -23.52 26.10 -41.78
N ARG A 680 -22.25 26.51 -41.69
CA ARG A 680 -21.40 26.27 -40.51
C ARG A 680 -21.09 27.57 -39.78
N TRP A 681 -21.13 27.49 -38.45
CA TRP A 681 -21.07 28.61 -37.52
C TRP A 681 -19.83 28.52 -36.64
N LEU A 682 -19.32 29.69 -36.27
CA LEU A 682 -18.12 29.82 -35.44
C LEU A 682 -18.31 30.99 -34.48
N ALA A 683 -18.11 30.76 -33.19
CA ALA A 683 -18.02 31.82 -32.20
C ALA A 683 -16.55 32.18 -31.96
N ARG A 684 -16.24 33.46 -31.86
CA ARG A 684 -15.01 33.98 -31.29
C ARG A 684 -15.32 34.51 -29.90
N LEU A 685 -14.86 33.80 -28.87
CA LEU A 685 -14.94 34.26 -27.49
C LEU A 685 -13.95 35.41 -27.30
N GLU A 686 -14.42 36.52 -26.74
CA GLU A 686 -13.59 37.69 -26.44
C GLU A 686 -13.09 37.64 -24.99
N PRO A 687 -11.95 38.28 -24.67
CA PRO A 687 -11.42 38.30 -23.31
C PRO A 687 -12.43 38.85 -22.30
N GLN A 688 -12.60 38.14 -21.20
CA GLN A 688 -13.55 38.50 -20.15
C GLN A 688 -13.09 37.99 -18.77
N PRO A 689 -13.42 38.72 -17.68
CA PRO A 689 -13.12 38.29 -16.33
C PRO A 689 -13.87 37.00 -15.96
N ARG A 690 -13.52 36.41 -14.81
CA ARG A 690 -14.18 35.21 -14.29
C ARG A 690 -15.69 35.41 -14.17
N ASP A 691 -16.44 34.46 -14.68
CA ASP A 691 -17.89 34.38 -14.52
C ASP A 691 -18.36 32.92 -14.36
N SER A 692 -19.55 32.74 -13.81
CA SER A 692 -20.18 31.43 -13.64
C SER A 692 -21.20 31.20 -14.73
N LEU A 693 -21.20 30.00 -15.32
CA LEU A 693 -22.23 29.64 -16.28
C LEU A 693 -23.51 29.23 -15.53
N MET A 694 -24.61 29.91 -15.84
CA MET A 694 -25.91 29.70 -15.19
C MET A 694 -26.85 28.88 -16.08
N ASP A 695 -27.81 28.25 -15.43
CA ASP A 695 -28.92 27.52 -16.07
C ASP A 695 -29.95 28.38 -16.81
N THR A 696 -29.73 29.70 -16.84
CA THR A 696 -30.53 30.64 -17.62
C THR A 696 -29.74 31.28 -18.76
N ASP A 697 -28.52 30.81 -19.03
CA ASP A 697 -27.65 31.40 -20.05
C ASP A 697 -27.96 30.82 -21.44
N PHE A 698 -28.36 31.69 -22.37
CA PHE A 698 -28.68 31.35 -23.75
C PHE A 698 -28.39 32.51 -24.72
N LEU A 699 -28.37 32.20 -26.01
CA LEU A 699 -28.31 33.18 -27.10
C LEU A 699 -29.51 33.02 -28.03
N ASP A 700 -30.33 34.07 -28.15
CA ASP A 700 -31.49 34.13 -29.07
C ASP A 700 -31.15 35.03 -30.26
N ILE A 701 -31.11 34.46 -31.46
CA ILE A 701 -30.84 35.17 -32.72
C ILE A 701 -32.05 35.06 -33.62
N ARG A 702 -32.78 36.17 -33.78
CA ARG A 702 -33.92 36.26 -34.69
C ARG A 702 -33.53 37.02 -35.94
N SER A 703 -34.07 36.67 -37.09
CA SER A 703 -33.81 37.40 -38.33
C SER A 703 -35.06 37.76 -39.11
N LYS A 704 -34.95 38.82 -39.90
CA LYS A 704 -35.96 39.26 -40.87
C LYS A 704 -35.32 39.59 -42.20
N LEU A 705 -35.70 38.86 -43.25
CA LEU A 705 -35.21 39.04 -44.60
C LEU A 705 -36.05 40.07 -45.35
N ARG A 706 -35.37 41.01 -45.99
CA ARG A 706 -35.93 41.95 -46.95
C ARG A 706 -35.19 41.75 -48.27
N ILE A 707 -35.94 41.52 -49.33
CA ILE A 707 -35.40 41.26 -50.66
C ILE A 707 -35.85 42.37 -51.59
N GLU A 708 -34.88 42.98 -52.26
CA GLU A 708 -35.09 44.03 -53.24
C GLU A 708 -34.47 43.60 -54.57
N GLY A 709 -35.13 43.91 -55.67
CA GLY A 709 -34.63 43.61 -57.01
C GLY A 709 -35.45 44.28 -58.09
N ILE A 710 -34.93 44.24 -59.31
CA ILE A 710 -35.55 44.86 -60.49
C ILE A 710 -35.94 43.74 -61.45
N ASN A 711 -37.15 43.80 -62.02
CA ASN A 711 -37.53 42.88 -63.08
C ASN A 711 -38.64 43.45 -63.97
N SER A 712 -38.70 43.01 -65.24
CA SER A 712 -39.86 43.22 -66.11
C SER A 712 -40.97 42.21 -65.77
N VAL A 713 -42.23 42.54 -66.09
CA VAL A 713 -43.37 41.65 -65.79
C VAL A 713 -43.31 40.37 -66.64
N ASP A 714 -42.80 40.46 -67.86
CA ASP A 714 -42.75 39.34 -68.81
C ASP A 714 -41.80 38.19 -68.37
N SER A 715 -40.70 38.51 -67.70
CA SER A 715 -39.73 37.51 -67.20
C SER A 715 -40.23 36.74 -65.96
N LEU A 716 -41.19 37.31 -65.20
CA LEU A 716 -41.83 36.64 -64.07
C LEU A 716 -42.91 35.64 -64.53
N VAL A 717 -43.57 35.89 -65.67
CA VAL A 717 -44.71 35.11 -66.18
C VAL A 717 -44.30 33.98 -67.14
N GLN A 718 -43.15 34.06 -67.82
CA GLN A 718 -42.62 32.94 -68.62
C GLN A 718 -41.91 31.89 -67.73
N TRP A 719 -42.31 30.62 -67.89
CA TRP A 719 -41.67 29.43 -67.34
C TRP A 719 -40.91 28.69 -68.43
#